data_AF-A0A1I8IPW0-F1
#
_entry.id   AF-A0A1I8IPW0-F1
#
_cell.length_a   1.000
_cell.length_b   1.000
_cell.length_c   1.000
_cell.angle_alpha   90.00
_cell.angle_beta   90.00
_cell.angle_gamma   90.00
#
_symmetry.space_group_name_H-M   'P 1'
#
loop_
_entity.id
_entity.type
_entity.pdbx_description
1 polymer ?
#
loop_
_entity_poly.entity_id
_entity_poly.type
_entity_poly.pdbx_seq_one_letter_code
_entity_poly.pdbx_strand_id
1 'polypeptide(L)'
;MSLNLVDCNASPPQPAAVKKLLNDVVSASLNVEPLTTCISNGMYEITYQANTPWFDAYRDCLLANIPPSEHEFLGHCLGCVMAVSSSHPDPLDCFAKLTNQQLMLQQQVNRQPRWLCSQVLKYYVLIHDSLEGDQQRADSTLTAMRSTYGAAACHLLLINSRPAHLQSESSGGAPAPPDPWAQHLPPSRQLPASQQHQHQFHQQQHQAVQEASSPTDQQPPQHPLDYGWSSTDSGDVAGPDGGVGGGAPGGGVVGHGAWLSADDHNRLRVMILELVNRALMPWVEKTLKLLNEQIASRMRGKGFLGGAKKWFSVGGGGGSGGSGSGGGAGKSGGQHVGSAGASSVVYSSDAPELQLRRYADLAFLFQQYEVAHQAYQQLKKDFQADAAFLHYAGTMEMAALSAFMQEGTSQRNYPHPYMENAIATYLQNCKNQLLATRGTFLSAEALKTKKMYAEAAVQYIKMTTEDSDLRSALLLEQAAHCYLRMRVPHVRKFAFHLILAGHRFSKAAQRAHSLRCYRAALRVYRDRGWTLAEDHINLVLTKHSAALRELESAKDSAYRLLRHDSRQSPAQQSTFLRDFVHVYREFIPTVASPPDYCLIGGALPVLPLPKVLEQELKLLLSRPSSQLDDLSIPARGVHFQDADLCHPEWSGLERALLEAATGRSAPPSFRPSLPCLSRNTPNENCPVAVAGEPLTYQIPLRNPAQIPLILRDVCLLW
;
A
#
# COMPACT_ATOMS: atom_id res chain seq x y z
N MET A 1 28.29 -1.65 8.94
CA MET A 1 27.66 -0.42 9.49
C MET A 1 26.96 0.30 8.35
N SER A 2 25.77 0.85 8.55
CA SER A 2 25.13 1.77 7.58
C SER A 2 25.19 3.19 8.12
N LEU A 3 25.32 4.18 7.25
CA LEU A 3 25.30 5.60 7.59
C LEU A 3 24.13 6.28 6.86
N ASN A 4 23.25 6.93 7.62
CA ASN A 4 22.20 7.77 7.06
C ASN A 4 22.65 9.23 7.19
N LEU A 5 22.83 9.90 6.06
CA LEU A 5 23.15 11.33 5.99
C LEU A 5 21.87 12.11 5.68
N VAL A 6 21.68 13.24 6.35
CA VAL A 6 20.53 14.14 6.18
C VAL A 6 21.08 15.56 6.09
N ASP A 7 20.55 16.38 5.18
CA ASP A 7 20.88 17.80 5.13
C ASP A 7 20.46 18.48 6.44
N CYS A 8 21.38 19.23 7.05
CA CYS A 8 21.15 19.95 8.29
C CYS A 8 20.10 21.07 8.17
N ASN A 9 19.73 21.46 6.95
CA ASN A 9 18.68 22.45 6.67
C ASN A 9 17.35 21.80 6.22
N ALA A 10 17.29 20.47 6.08
CA ALA A 10 16.07 19.77 5.67
C ALA A 10 14.95 19.94 6.69
N SER A 11 13.83 20.52 6.24
CA SER A 11 12.61 20.59 7.04
C SER A 11 11.82 19.28 6.93
N PRO A 12 11.26 18.76 8.04
CA PRO A 12 10.44 17.55 7.97
C PRO A 12 9.19 17.79 7.11
N PRO A 13 8.79 16.83 6.26
CA PRO A 13 7.61 16.97 5.42
C PRO A 13 6.34 17.14 6.26
N GLN A 14 5.41 17.98 5.80
CA GLN A 14 4.14 18.17 6.48
C GLN A 14 3.35 16.85 6.59
N PRO A 15 2.56 16.62 7.66
CA PRO A 15 1.81 15.37 7.83
C PRO A 15 0.89 15.01 6.66
N ALA A 16 0.32 16.01 5.97
CA ALA A 16 -0.48 15.80 4.76
C ALA A 16 0.37 15.28 3.58
N ALA A 17 1.59 15.80 3.40
CA ALA A 17 2.53 15.33 2.40
C ALA A 17 3.00 13.89 2.69
N VAL A 18 3.29 13.56 3.96
CA VAL A 18 3.60 12.17 4.37
C VAL A 18 2.42 11.23 4.11
N LYS A 19 1.18 11.65 4.43
CA LYS A 19 -0.02 10.84 4.15
C LYS A 19 -0.23 10.60 2.64
N LYS A 20 0.08 11.59 1.80
CA LYS A 20 0.06 11.44 0.34
C LYS A 20 1.15 10.49 -0.14
N LEU A 21 2.40 10.70 0.30
CA LEU A 21 3.55 9.85 -0.03
C LEU A 21 3.29 8.38 0.30
N LEU A 22 2.72 8.10 1.48
CA LEU A 22 2.31 6.75 1.90
C LEU A 22 1.24 6.10 0.99
N ASN A 23 0.38 6.90 0.36
CA ASN A 23 -0.57 6.40 -0.64
C ASN A 23 0.12 6.15 -1.99
N ASP A 24 0.95 7.11 -2.42
CA ASP A 24 1.68 7.07 -3.69
C ASP A 24 2.64 5.86 -3.77
N VAL A 25 3.38 5.54 -2.69
CA VAL A 25 4.28 4.36 -2.66
C VAL A 25 3.52 3.03 -2.70
N VAL A 26 2.32 2.96 -2.12
CA VAL A 26 1.46 1.76 -2.21
C VAL A 26 0.97 1.58 -3.64
N SER A 27 0.47 2.65 -4.27
CA SER A 27 0.04 2.65 -5.68
C SER A 27 1.15 2.20 -6.63
N ALA A 28 2.35 2.78 -6.49
CA ALA A 28 3.49 2.51 -7.38
C ALA A 28 4.00 1.07 -7.26
N SER A 29 3.89 0.47 -6.08
CA SER A 29 4.40 -0.88 -5.78
C SER A 29 3.54 -2.02 -6.34
N LEU A 30 2.43 -1.73 -7.03
CA LEU A 30 1.58 -2.74 -7.66
C LEU A 30 2.23 -3.39 -8.89
N ASN A 31 3.10 -2.66 -9.59
CA ASN A 31 3.72 -3.09 -10.85
C ASN A 31 4.91 -4.05 -10.69
N VAL A 32 5.24 -4.44 -9.46
CA VAL A 32 6.32 -5.40 -9.16
C VAL A 32 5.84 -6.81 -9.47
N GLU A 33 6.67 -7.62 -10.13
CA GLU A 33 6.30 -8.99 -10.48
C GLU A 33 5.87 -9.83 -9.25
N PRO A 34 4.71 -10.51 -9.33
CA PRO A 34 4.17 -11.23 -8.20
C PRO A 34 4.88 -12.57 -7.99
N LEU A 35 5.60 -12.71 -6.87
CA LEU A 35 6.13 -13.99 -6.45
C LEU A 35 4.95 -14.85 -5.97
N THR A 36 4.51 -15.80 -6.81
CA THR A 36 3.38 -16.67 -6.47
C THR A 36 3.83 -17.94 -5.77
N THR A 37 2.97 -18.51 -4.93
CA THR A 37 3.22 -19.76 -4.21
C THR A 37 1.91 -20.54 -4.06
N CYS A 38 2.01 -21.86 -4.05
CA CYS A 38 0.90 -22.78 -3.90
C CYS A 38 0.85 -23.31 -2.45
N ILE A 39 -0.34 -23.34 -1.85
CA ILE A 39 -0.60 -24.09 -0.60
C ILE A 39 -1.72 -25.08 -0.86
N SER A 40 -1.48 -26.34 -0.47
CA SER A 40 -2.52 -27.36 -0.34
C SER A 40 -2.70 -27.76 1.12
N ASN A 41 -3.95 -27.93 1.55
CA ASN A 41 -4.30 -28.54 2.83
C ASN A 41 -5.31 -29.70 2.68
N GLY A 42 -5.29 -30.36 1.51
CA GLY A 42 -6.19 -31.46 1.14
C GLY A 42 -7.59 -31.01 0.70
N MET A 43 -8.17 -30.01 1.39
CA MET A 43 -9.48 -29.44 1.02
C MET A 43 -9.38 -28.21 0.11
N TYR A 44 -8.30 -27.46 0.21
CA TYR A 44 -8.02 -26.26 -0.59
C TYR A 44 -6.67 -26.43 -1.25
N GLU A 45 -6.61 -26.13 -2.54
CA GLU A 45 -5.39 -25.87 -3.28
C GLU A 45 -5.49 -24.44 -3.80
N ILE A 46 -4.57 -23.58 -3.37
CA ILE A 46 -4.62 -22.14 -3.66
C ILE A 46 -3.26 -21.58 -4.06
N THR A 47 -3.23 -20.92 -5.22
CA THR A 47 -2.13 -20.05 -5.63
C THR A 47 -2.38 -18.64 -5.08
N TYR A 48 -1.42 -18.08 -4.36
CA TYR A 48 -1.49 -16.74 -3.78
C TYR A 48 -0.15 -15.98 -3.98
N GLN A 49 -0.15 -14.66 -3.80
CA GLN A 49 1.06 -13.84 -3.83
C GLN A 49 1.78 -13.96 -2.48
N ALA A 50 3.03 -14.40 -2.49
CA ALA A 50 3.83 -14.62 -1.28
C ALA A 50 4.63 -13.37 -0.86
N ASN A 51 4.92 -12.47 -1.79
CA ASN A 51 5.48 -11.13 -1.56
C ASN A 51 4.38 -10.07 -1.48
N THR A 52 4.65 -9.00 -0.73
CA THR A 52 3.73 -7.86 -0.56
C THR A 52 4.50 -6.54 -0.67
N PRO A 53 5.11 -6.22 -1.82
CA PRO A 53 6.03 -5.08 -1.97
C PRO A 53 5.40 -3.73 -1.58
N TRP A 54 4.09 -3.54 -1.77
CA TRP A 54 3.35 -2.37 -1.31
C TRP A 54 3.30 -2.23 0.22
N PHE A 55 3.32 -3.33 0.97
CA PHE A 55 3.44 -3.31 2.43
C PHE A 55 4.86 -2.94 2.87
N ASP A 56 5.88 -3.50 2.21
CA ASP A 56 7.28 -3.17 2.47
C ASP A 56 7.54 -1.68 2.19
N ALA A 57 7.13 -1.19 1.02
CA ALA A 57 7.24 0.23 0.65
C ALA A 57 6.48 1.16 1.61
N TYR A 58 5.27 0.79 2.05
CA TYR A 58 4.54 1.55 3.08
C TYR A 58 5.26 1.55 4.43
N ARG A 59 5.75 0.38 4.88
CA ARG A 59 6.49 0.23 6.15
C ARG A 59 7.72 1.11 6.14
N ASP A 60 8.54 1.00 5.10
CA ASP A 60 9.84 1.67 5.01
C ASP A 60 9.65 3.19 4.84
N CYS A 61 8.69 3.62 4.01
CA CYS A 61 8.27 5.02 3.92
C CYS A 61 7.74 5.56 5.26
N LEU A 62 6.94 4.79 6.01
CA LEU A 62 6.42 5.23 7.30
C LEU A 62 7.55 5.38 8.31
N LEU A 63 8.41 4.38 8.46
CA LEU A 63 9.53 4.39 9.40
C LEU A 63 10.53 5.51 9.09
N ALA A 64 10.86 5.75 7.83
CA ALA A 64 11.74 6.84 7.40
C ALA A 64 11.17 8.25 7.67
N ASN A 65 9.84 8.37 7.84
CA ASN A 65 9.15 9.64 8.10
C ASN A 65 8.63 9.76 9.55
N ILE A 66 9.02 8.87 10.47
CA ILE A 66 8.75 9.09 11.90
C ILE A 66 9.68 10.22 12.40
N PRO A 67 9.14 11.33 12.92
CA PRO A 67 9.97 12.40 13.46
C PRO A 67 10.71 11.92 14.72
N PRO A 68 12.01 12.22 14.88
CA PRO A 68 12.74 11.98 16.14
C PRO A 68 11.98 12.59 17.34
N SER A 69 11.79 11.78 18.38
CA SER A 69 11.01 12.12 19.57
C SER A 69 11.89 12.13 20.82
N GLU A 70 11.52 12.92 21.84
CA GLU A 70 12.38 13.21 23.00
C GLU A 70 12.59 12.02 23.95
N HIS A 71 11.85 10.93 23.75
CA HIS A 71 11.85 9.76 24.61
C HIS A 71 12.88 8.68 24.21
N GLU A 72 13.51 8.83 23.05
CA GLU A 72 14.50 7.92 22.49
C GLU A 72 15.54 8.66 21.65
N PHE A 73 16.71 8.08 21.47
CA PHE A 73 17.84 8.71 20.79
C PHE A 73 18.25 8.03 19.47
N LEU A 74 17.53 7.01 19.03
CA LEU A 74 17.86 6.19 17.85
C LEU A 74 17.87 6.98 16.53
N GLY A 75 17.01 7.99 16.41
CA GLY A 75 16.94 8.89 15.26
C GLY A 75 17.70 10.21 15.41
N HIS A 76 18.57 10.35 16.43
CA HIS A 76 19.32 11.59 16.66
C HIS A 76 20.69 11.55 15.96
N CYS A 77 21.11 12.67 15.37
CA CYS A 77 22.38 12.79 14.67
C CYS A 77 23.58 12.69 15.63
N LEU A 78 24.54 11.83 15.28
CA LEU A 78 25.80 11.65 16.00
C LEU A 78 26.83 12.76 15.69
N GLY A 79 26.72 13.36 14.52
CA GLY A 79 27.68 14.33 14.00
C GLY A 79 27.25 15.03 12.73
N CYS A 80 28.10 15.93 12.26
CA CYS A 80 27.94 16.73 11.06
C CYS A 80 29.18 16.56 10.16
N VAL A 81 28.96 16.33 8.87
CA VAL A 81 30.00 16.39 7.83
C VAL A 81 29.89 17.75 7.15
N MET A 82 30.96 18.54 7.24
CA MET A 82 31.07 19.86 6.62
C MET A 82 31.94 19.73 5.38
N ALA A 83 31.45 20.17 4.23
CA ALA A 83 32.16 20.11 2.96
C ALA A 83 32.37 21.52 2.39
N VAL A 84 33.60 21.84 1.99
CA VAL A 84 33.97 23.14 1.39
C VAL A 84 34.88 22.88 0.19
N SER A 85 34.70 23.63 -0.89
CA SER A 85 35.60 23.56 -2.05
C SER A 85 36.95 24.22 -1.74
N SER A 86 38.05 23.60 -2.16
CA SER A 86 39.38 24.21 -2.16
C SER A 86 39.50 25.43 -3.08
N SER A 87 38.59 25.60 -4.04
CA SER A 87 38.52 26.81 -4.87
C SER A 87 37.94 28.02 -4.12
N HIS A 88 37.26 27.81 -2.98
CA HIS A 88 36.70 28.91 -2.18
C HIS A 88 37.81 29.91 -1.77
N PRO A 89 37.56 31.24 -1.77
CA PRO A 89 38.61 32.23 -1.48
C PRO A 89 39.28 32.04 -0.10
N ASP A 90 38.49 31.73 0.93
CA ASP A 90 38.98 31.36 2.26
C ASP A 90 38.23 30.10 2.75
N PRO A 91 38.79 28.89 2.58
CA PRO A 91 38.12 27.67 3.03
C PRO A 91 38.02 27.56 4.55
N LEU A 92 38.95 28.15 5.31
CA LEU A 92 39.01 28.02 6.78
C LEU A 92 37.93 28.87 7.45
N ASP A 93 37.74 30.10 7.00
CA ASP A 93 36.60 30.94 7.43
C ASP A 93 35.25 30.29 7.05
N CYS A 94 35.17 29.66 5.88
CA CYS A 94 33.98 28.90 5.48
C CYS A 94 33.67 27.74 6.45
N PHE A 95 34.67 26.93 6.82
CA PHE A 95 34.51 25.88 7.83
C PHE A 95 34.16 26.44 9.21
N ALA A 96 34.72 27.59 9.62
CA ALA A 96 34.34 28.27 10.87
C ALA A 96 32.87 28.71 10.85
N LYS A 97 32.39 29.27 9.74
CA LYS A 97 30.98 29.64 9.53
C LYS A 97 30.04 28.44 9.60
N LEU A 98 30.36 27.34 8.91
CA LEU A 98 29.59 26.08 9.00
C LEU A 98 29.58 25.49 10.42
N THR A 99 30.71 25.61 11.13
CA THR A 99 30.83 25.17 12.54
C THR A 99 29.92 25.98 13.47
N ASN A 100 29.81 27.30 13.25
CA ASN A 100 28.93 28.18 14.00
C ASN A 100 27.45 27.94 13.63
N GLN A 101 27.13 27.73 12.36
CA GLN A 101 25.77 27.37 11.91
C GLN A 101 25.30 26.06 12.55
N GLN A 102 26.14 25.02 12.58
CA GLN A 102 25.83 23.77 13.27
C GLN A 102 25.55 24.00 14.76
N LEU A 103 26.35 24.82 15.45
CA LEU A 103 26.15 25.14 16.86
C LEU A 103 24.82 25.89 17.10
N MET A 104 24.45 26.83 16.22
CA MET A 104 23.16 27.53 16.27
C MET A 104 21.99 26.56 16.07
N LEU A 105 22.06 25.66 15.09
CA LEU A 105 21.04 24.62 14.88
C LEU A 105 20.88 23.72 16.10
N GLN A 106 21.98 23.38 16.77
CA GLN A 106 21.98 22.54 17.97
C GLN A 106 21.34 23.21 19.20
N GLN A 107 21.34 24.54 19.26
CA GLN A 107 20.63 25.30 20.31
C GLN A 107 19.11 25.38 20.06
N GLN A 108 18.64 25.13 18.83
CA GLN A 108 17.23 25.19 18.46
C GLN A 108 16.50 23.88 18.80
N VAL A 109 16.07 23.74 20.05
CA VAL A 109 15.38 22.55 20.60
C VAL A 109 14.23 22.02 19.71
N ASN A 110 13.50 22.93 19.06
CA ASN A 110 12.31 22.61 18.26
C ASN A 110 12.55 22.47 16.75
N ARG A 111 13.81 22.48 16.27
CA ARG A 111 14.14 22.21 14.86
C ARG A 111 14.84 20.86 14.68
N GLN A 112 14.73 20.33 13.46
CA GLN A 112 15.55 19.23 12.98
C GLN A 112 16.84 19.80 12.36
N PRO A 113 17.95 19.03 12.33
CA PRO A 113 18.12 17.71 12.93
C PRO A 113 18.25 17.76 14.46
N ARG A 114 17.70 16.75 15.15
CA ARG A 114 17.90 16.55 16.60
C ARG A 114 19.23 15.84 16.86
N TRP A 115 19.99 16.28 17.86
CA TRP A 115 21.38 15.84 18.12
C TRP A 115 21.50 14.92 19.33
N LEU A 116 22.35 13.89 19.26
CA LEU A 116 22.49 12.91 20.36
C LEU A 116 22.97 13.58 21.66
N CYS A 117 24.02 14.39 21.56
CA CYS A 117 24.74 15.00 22.68
C CYS A 117 24.90 16.51 22.45
N SER A 118 25.34 17.24 23.48
CA SER A 118 25.80 18.64 23.34
C SER A 118 27.15 18.76 22.60
N GLN A 119 27.97 17.69 22.61
CA GLN A 119 29.25 17.63 21.90
C GLN A 119 29.18 16.55 20.81
N VAL A 120 28.82 16.95 19.59
CA VAL A 120 28.65 16.06 18.42
C VAL A 120 29.94 15.92 17.63
N LEU A 121 30.07 14.84 16.86
CA LEU A 121 31.19 14.68 15.93
C LEU A 121 31.16 15.77 14.85
N LYS A 122 32.31 16.35 14.52
CA LYS A 122 32.50 17.27 13.39
C LYS A 122 33.58 16.69 12.47
N TYR A 123 33.26 16.55 11.19
CA TYR A 123 34.18 16.02 10.19
C TYR A 123 34.25 16.97 9.00
N TYR A 124 35.46 17.34 8.58
CA TYR A 124 35.72 18.41 7.63
C TYR A 124 36.30 17.84 6.35
N VAL A 125 35.59 18.03 5.24
CA VAL A 125 35.96 17.53 3.91
C VAL A 125 36.29 18.71 3.01
N LEU A 126 37.57 18.86 2.67
CA LEU A 126 38.02 19.77 1.63
C LEU A 126 37.82 19.05 0.29
N ILE A 127 36.91 19.54 -0.55
CA ILE A 127 36.67 18.99 -1.88
C ILE A 127 37.57 19.70 -2.89
N HIS A 128 38.29 18.95 -3.71
CA HIS A 128 39.20 19.48 -4.71
C HIS A 128 38.87 18.93 -6.09
N ASP A 129 38.64 19.83 -7.04
CA ASP A 129 38.51 19.48 -8.45
C ASP A 129 39.90 19.20 -9.03
N SER A 130 40.12 17.98 -9.52
CA SER A 130 41.44 17.54 -9.99
C SER A 130 41.82 18.08 -11.37
N LEU A 131 40.91 18.75 -12.08
CA LEU A 131 41.15 19.34 -13.41
C LEU A 131 41.36 20.85 -13.34
N GLU A 132 40.60 21.54 -12.49
CA GLU A 132 40.61 23.02 -12.40
C GLU A 132 41.33 23.56 -11.16
N GLY A 133 41.63 22.72 -10.16
CA GLY A 133 42.14 23.14 -8.86
C GLY A 133 43.66 23.33 -8.76
N ASP A 134 44.08 24.25 -7.89
CA ASP A 134 45.47 24.34 -7.41
C ASP A 134 45.72 23.33 -6.28
N GLN A 135 46.42 22.24 -6.61
CA GLN A 135 46.76 21.16 -5.68
C GLN A 135 47.67 21.64 -4.53
N GLN A 136 48.62 22.55 -4.76
CA GLN A 136 49.52 23.04 -3.70
C GLN A 136 48.78 23.88 -2.67
N ARG A 137 47.81 24.68 -3.12
CA ARG A 137 46.89 25.42 -2.25
C ARG A 137 45.99 24.47 -1.46
N ALA A 138 45.49 23.39 -2.08
CA ALA A 138 44.67 22.39 -1.40
C ALA A 138 45.44 21.65 -0.29
N ASP A 139 46.67 21.21 -0.55
CA ASP A 139 47.53 20.53 0.44
C ASP A 139 47.95 21.46 1.60
N SER A 140 48.24 22.72 1.28
CA SER A 140 48.52 23.76 2.29
C SER A 140 47.30 24.03 3.18
N THR A 141 46.11 24.12 2.57
CA THR A 141 44.84 24.29 3.28
C THR A 141 44.52 23.08 4.17
N LEU A 142 44.72 21.86 3.67
CA LEU A 142 44.56 20.63 4.44
C LEU A 142 45.51 20.61 5.65
N THR A 143 46.76 21.03 5.47
CA THR A 143 47.73 21.12 6.57
C THR A 143 47.28 22.09 7.65
N ALA A 144 46.75 23.26 7.27
CA ALA A 144 46.14 24.20 8.21
C ALA A 144 44.91 23.61 8.91
N MET A 145 43.97 23.00 8.17
CA MET A 145 42.78 22.34 8.74
C MET A 145 43.16 21.27 9.77
N ARG A 146 44.16 20.44 9.48
CA ARG A 146 44.65 19.40 10.40
C ARG A 146 45.23 19.98 11.69
N SER A 147 45.82 21.17 11.63
CA SER A 147 46.28 21.93 12.81
C SER A 147 45.12 22.49 13.63
N THR A 148 44.10 23.05 12.98
CA THR A 148 42.94 23.69 13.64
C THR A 148 41.93 22.69 14.22
N TYR A 149 41.59 21.63 13.48
CA TYR A 149 40.50 20.71 13.81
C TYR A 149 40.97 19.30 14.18
N GLY A 150 42.28 19.03 14.05
CA GLY A 150 42.89 17.72 14.31
C GLY A 150 42.91 16.80 13.08
N ALA A 151 44.02 16.07 12.92
CA ALA A 151 44.29 15.28 11.72
C ALA A 151 43.25 14.17 11.43
N ALA A 152 42.65 13.58 12.47
CA ALA A 152 41.65 12.51 12.33
C ALA A 152 40.27 13.00 11.86
N ALA A 153 39.99 14.31 11.96
CA ALA A 153 38.71 14.91 11.60
C ALA A 153 38.72 15.59 10.22
N CYS A 154 39.85 15.59 9.50
CA CYS A 154 40.02 16.30 8.24
C CYS A 154 40.37 15.37 7.08
N HIS A 155 39.70 15.50 5.95
CA HIS A 155 39.97 14.75 4.72
C HIS A 155 40.02 15.67 3.49
N LEU A 156 40.90 15.35 2.53
CA LEU A 156 40.96 16.00 1.22
C LEU A 156 40.40 15.02 0.19
N LEU A 157 39.24 15.34 -0.35
CA LEU A 157 38.55 14.54 -1.35
C LEU A 157 38.84 15.11 -2.75
N LEU A 158 39.74 14.46 -3.48
CA LEU A 158 39.98 14.72 -4.89
C LEU A 158 38.84 14.11 -5.72
N ILE A 159 38.17 14.93 -6.53
CA ILE A 159 37.06 14.54 -7.44
C ILE A 159 37.35 14.99 -8.88
N ASN A 160 36.44 14.62 -9.79
CA ASN A 160 36.39 15.08 -11.18
C ASN A 160 37.64 14.74 -12.03
N SER A 161 38.34 13.64 -11.72
CA SER A 161 39.61 13.30 -12.37
C SER A 161 39.49 12.70 -13.80
N ARG A 162 38.30 12.64 -14.39
CA ARG A 162 38.11 12.14 -15.77
C ARG A 162 38.36 13.24 -16.81
N PRO A 163 39.35 13.10 -17.71
CA PRO A 163 39.69 14.15 -18.67
C PRO A 163 38.61 14.31 -19.76
N ALA A 164 38.41 15.55 -20.21
CA ALA A 164 37.31 15.96 -21.10
C ALA A 164 37.28 15.22 -22.46
N HIS A 165 38.43 14.77 -22.98
CA HIS A 165 38.48 14.06 -24.27
C HIS A 165 37.77 12.68 -24.25
N LEU A 166 37.58 12.07 -23.07
CA LEU A 166 36.85 10.80 -22.92
C LEU A 166 35.33 10.99 -22.75
N GLN A 167 34.80 12.18 -23.07
CA GLN A 167 33.36 12.48 -23.00
C GLN A 167 32.67 12.41 -24.37
N SER A 168 33.42 12.58 -25.47
CA SER A 168 32.88 12.66 -26.84
C SER A 168 32.80 11.32 -27.58
N GLU A 169 33.41 10.25 -27.08
CA GLU A 169 33.39 8.94 -27.75
C GLU A 169 32.10 8.16 -27.47
N SER A 170 31.06 8.46 -28.26
CA SER A 170 29.91 7.58 -28.47
C SER A 170 30.21 6.40 -29.42
N SER A 171 31.48 6.20 -29.79
CA SER A 171 31.92 5.24 -30.80
C SER A 171 33.23 4.53 -30.39
N GLY A 172 33.11 3.41 -29.67
CA GLY A 172 34.16 2.38 -29.58
C GLY A 172 34.97 2.31 -28.27
N GLY A 173 35.01 3.39 -27.48
CA GLY A 173 35.66 3.40 -26.16
C GLY A 173 34.89 2.62 -25.08
N ALA A 174 35.59 2.21 -24.02
CA ALA A 174 35.00 1.45 -22.91
C ALA A 174 33.80 2.19 -22.27
N PRO A 175 32.74 1.47 -21.86
CA PRO A 175 31.51 2.11 -21.38
C PRO A 175 31.79 2.99 -20.16
N ALA A 176 31.22 4.20 -20.17
CA ALA A 176 31.24 5.08 -19.01
C ALA A 176 30.69 4.33 -17.77
N PRO A 177 31.27 4.52 -16.57
CA PRO A 177 30.71 3.92 -15.38
C PRO A 177 29.25 4.39 -15.20
N PRO A 178 28.32 3.50 -14.81
CA PRO A 178 26.94 3.88 -14.61
C PRO A 178 26.84 4.97 -13.54
N ASP A 179 25.94 5.94 -13.73
CA ASP A 179 25.66 7.01 -12.78
C ASP A 179 25.44 6.39 -11.37
N PRO A 180 26.34 6.63 -10.40
CA PRO A 180 26.28 5.96 -9.10
C PRO A 180 25.13 6.47 -8.22
N TRP A 181 24.51 7.59 -8.59
CA TRP A 181 23.31 8.14 -7.95
C TRP A 181 22.01 7.69 -8.63
N ALA A 182 22.03 7.15 -9.85
CA ALA A 182 20.81 6.76 -10.57
C ALA A 182 19.94 5.72 -9.82
N GLN A 183 20.54 4.87 -8.99
CA GLN A 183 19.84 3.93 -8.10
C GLN A 183 19.25 4.57 -6.81
N HIS A 184 19.61 5.83 -6.53
CA HIS A 184 19.24 6.58 -5.33
C HIS A 184 18.39 7.82 -5.63
N LEU A 185 18.45 8.33 -6.87
CA LEU A 185 17.57 9.37 -7.38
C LEU A 185 16.19 8.76 -7.70
N PRO A 186 15.08 9.48 -7.43
CA PRO A 186 13.77 9.04 -7.91
C PRO A 186 13.80 9.00 -9.46
N PRO A 187 13.24 7.95 -10.10
CA PRO A 187 13.26 7.84 -11.55
C PRO A 187 12.61 9.07 -12.16
N SER A 188 13.32 9.72 -13.10
CA SER A 188 12.85 10.92 -13.78
C SER A 188 11.45 10.67 -14.36
N ARG A 189 10.49 11.57 -14.05
CA ARG A 189 9.10 11.48 -14.51
C ARG A 189 8.97 11.74 -16.02
N GLN A 190 9.50 10.86 -16.85
CA GLN A 190 9.07 10.70 -18.23
C GLN A 190 7.76 9.92 -18.21
N LEU A 191 6.64 10.65 -18.11
CA LEU A 191 5.32 10.10 -18.40
C LEU A 191 5.31 9.61 -19.85
N PRO A 192 4.94 8.34 -20.12
CA PRO A 192 4.62 7.91 -21.47
C PRO A 192 3.48 8.79 -22.02
N ALA A 193 3.57 9.21 -23.28
CA ALA A 193 2.58 10.08 -23.92
C ALA A 193 1.14 9.51 -23.89
N SER A 194 0.99 8.21 -23.62
CA SER A 194 -0.29 7.53 -23.46
C SER A 194 -1.06 7.80 -22.15
N GLN A 195 -0.48 8.53 -21.16
CA GLN A 195 -1.15 8.77 -19.87
C GLN A 195 -1.69 10.20 -19.64
N GLN A 196 -1.45 11.15 -20.55
CA GLN A 196 -1.94 12.54 -20.39
C GLN A 196 -3.47 12.66 -20.30
N HIS A 197 -4.22 11.71 -20.88
CA HIS A 197 -5.69 11.72 -20.85
C HIS A 197 -6.33 11.37 -19.49
N GLN A 198 -5.59 10.80 -18.52
CA GLN A 198 -6.18 10.47 -17.20
C GLN A 198 -6.11 11.62 -16.18
N HIS A 199 -5.13 12.52 -16.29
CA HIS A 199 -4.98 13.62 -15.33
C HIS A 199 -6.00 14.76 -15.56
N GLN A 200 -6.39 15.02 -16.81
CA GLN A 200 -7.34 16.09 -17.16
C GLN A 200 -8.74 15.89 -16.56
N PHE A 201 -9.19 14.63 -16.37
CA PHE A 201 -10.52 14.33 -15.83
C PHE A 201 -10.65 14.46 -14.30
N HIS A 202 -9.56 14.39 -13.53
CA HIS A 202 -9.63 14.57 -12.07
C HIS A 202 -9.79 16.03 -11.63
N GLN A 203 -9.39 16.99 -12.46
CA GLN A 203 -9.50 18.42 -12.15
C GLN A 203 -10.94 18.95 -12.28
N GLN A 204 -11.69 18.47 -13.27
CA GLN A 204 -13.07 18.92 -13.53
C GLN A 204 -14.05 18.62 -12.39
N GLN A 205 -13.75 17.70 -11.48
CA GLN A 205 -14.62 17.39 -10.33
C GLN A 205 -14.34 18.25 -9.08
N HIS A 206 -13.22 18.98 -9.03
CA HIS A 206 -12.85 19.83 -7.90
C HIS A 206 -13.26 21.31 -8.07
N GLN A 207 -13.55 21.75 -9.29
CA GLN A 207 -13.72 23.18 -9.61
C GLN A 207 -15.11 23.76 -9.29
N ALA A 208 -16.06 22.93 -8.84
CA ALA A 208 -17.47 23.31 -8.68
C ALA A 208 -17.86 23.86 -7.28
N VAL A 209 -16.90 24.17 -6.39
CA VAL A 209 -17.21 24.43 -4.96
C VAL A 209 -16.56 25.69 -4.36
N GLN A 210 -15.58 26.34 -5.02
CA GLN A 210 -14.82 27.44 -4.38
C GLN A 210 -14.55 28.64 -5.30
N GLU A 211 -15.61 29.39 -5.64
CA GLU A 211 -15.50 30.80 -6.04
C GLU A 211 -16.01 31.71 -4.89
N ALA A 212 -15.10 32.29 -4.11
CA ALA A 212 -15.34 33.53 -3.35
C ALA A 212 -14.03 34.13 -2.78
N SER A 213 -13.79 35.40 -3.11
CA SER A 213 -12.90 36.39 -2.44
C SER A 213 -11.37 36.21 -2.44
N SER A 214 -10.72 37.22 -3.01
CA SER A 214 -9.35 37.74 -2.81
C SER A 214 -9.44 39.29 -2.96
N PRO A 215 -8.36 40.10 -2.83
CA PRO A 215 -6.95 39.86 -2.49
C PRO A 215 -6.61 40.55 -1.12
N THR A 216 -5.41 41.03 -0.72
CA THR A 216 -4.06 41.24 -1.31
C THR A 216 -3.04 41.33 -0.16
N ASP A 217 -1.76 41.01 -0.36
CA ASP A 217 -0.64 41.99 -0.45
C ASP A 217 0.73 41.33 -0.77
N GLN A 218 1.75 42.14 -1.05
CA GLN A 218 2.97 41.77 -1.80
C GLN A 218 4.21 41.35 -0.96
N GLN A 219 5.11 40.53 -1.53
CA GLN A 219 6.50 40.35 -1.07
C GLN A 219 7.52 40.11 -2.22
N PRO A 220 8.84 40.33 -2.00
CA PRO A 220 9.86 40.60 -3.05
C PRO A 220 10.74 39.35 -3.43
N PRO A 221 11.74 39.45 -4.35
CA PRO A 221 12.17 38.33 -5.19
C PRO A 221 13.21 37.35 -4.59
N GLN A 222 13.24 36.13 -5.14
CA GLN A 222 14.07 34.98 -4.71
C GLN A 222 15.37 34.78 -5.52
N HIS A 223 16.25 33.90 -5.02
CA HIS A 223 17.63 33.67 -5.47
C HIS A 223 17.80 32.33 -6.25
N PRO A 224 18.78 32.17 -7.17
CA PRO A 224 18.74 31.16 -8.26
C PRO A 224 19.00 29.66 -7.93
N LEU A 225 18.62 29.13 -6.75
CA LEU A 225 18.80 27.71 -6.41
C LEU A 225 17.56 27.02 -5.78
N ASP A 226 16.38 27.63 -5.88
CA ASP A 226 15.15 27.10 -5.29
C ASP A 226 14.36 26.22 -6.29
N TYR A 227 14.74 24.93 -6.41
CA TYR A 227 14.03 23.96 -7.25
C TYR A 227 12.92 23.22 -6.47
N GLY A 228 11.84 23.94 -6.16
CA GLY A 228 10.61 23.42 -5.56
C GLY A 228 9.47 23.27 -6.58
N TRP A 229 8.93 22.05 -6.73
CA TRP A 229 7.84 21.73 -7.66
C TRP A 229 6.54 22.51 -7.37
N SER A 230 6.05 23.28 -8.34
CA SER A 230 4.67 23.77 -8.41
C SER A 230 4.14 23.68 -9.84
N SER A 231 2.87 23.30 -10.01
CA SER A 231 2.21 23.17 -11.31
C SER A 231 0.78 23.65 -11.19
N THR A 232 0.46 24.77 -11.84
CA THR A 232 -0.90 25.22 -12.13
C THR A 232 -0.96 25.69 -13.57
N ASP A 233 -1.94 25.18 -14.29
CA ASP A 233 -2.20 25.40 -15.71
C ASP A 233 -3.06 26.66 -15.94
N SER A 234 -3.20 27.07 -17.21
CA SER A 234 -4.11 28.09 -17.80
C SER A 234 -3.57 29.52 -18.01
N GLY A 235 -3.70 30.00 -19.26
CA GLY A 235 -3.83 31.45 -19.53
C GLY A 235 -3.23 31.98 -20.83
N ASP A 236 -3.79 31.65 -22.00
CA ASP A 236 -3.47 32.36 -23.27
C ASP A 236 -3.90 33.83 -23.22
N VAL A 237 -2.97 34.76 -23.49
CA VAL A 237 -3.25 36.11 -24.02
C VAL A 237 -2.14 36.49 -25.00
N ALA A 238 -2.51 37.00 -26.19
CA ALA A 238 -1.59 37.22 -27.30
C ALA A 238 -1.11 38.67 -27.48
N GLY A 239 0.16 38.80 -27.90
CA GLY A 239 0.70 39.90 -28.72
C GLY A 239 1.45 41.04 -28.00
N PRO A 240 2.27 41.84 -28.72
CA PRO A 240 2.89 41.60 -30.03
C PRO A 240 4.42 41.92 -30.09
N ASP A 241 5.03 41.56 -31.22
CA ASP A 241 6.28 42.07 -31.83
C ASP A 241 7.67 41.93 -31.16
N GLY A 242 8.68 41.72 -32.02
CA GLY A 242 10.08 42.10 -31.76
C GLY A 242 11.10 40.96 -31.58
N GLY A 243 11.42 40.20 -32.64
CA GLY A 243 12.49 39.18 -32.58
C GLY A 243 13.91 39.74 -32.76
N VAL A 244 14.93 38.94 -32.38
CA VAL A 244 16.11 38.56 -33.21
C VAL A 244 17.09 37.68 -32.40
N GLY A 245 17.44 36.52 -32.97
CA GLY A 245 18.78 35.91 -32.95
C GLY A 245 19.46 35.53 -31.63
N GLY A 246 19.46 34.23 -31.29
CA GLY A 246 20.28 33.69 -30.20
C GLY A 246 20.16 32.17 -30.00
N GLY A 247 20.53 31.38 -31.01
CA GLY A 247 20.45 29.91 -30.92
C GLY A 247 21.49 29.32 -29.98
N ALA A 248 21.09 28.89 -28.78
CA ALA A 248 21.92 28.09 -27.89
C ALA A 248 21.93 26.61 -28.36
N PRO A 249 23.10 25.94 -28.39
CA PRO A 249 23.16 24.52 -28.74
C PRO A 249 22.49 23.68 -27.64
N GLY A 250 21.85 22.58 -28.04
CA GLY A 250 20.99 21.78 -27.17
C GLY A 250 21.70 21.26 -25.92
N GLY A 251 21.23 21.69 -24.74
CA GLY A 251 21.66 21.16 -23.46
C GLY A 251 21.18 19.73 -23.27
N GLY A 252 22.02 18.76 -23.62
CA GLY A 252 21.83 17.37 -23.19
C GLY A 252 21.84 17.27 -21.66
N VAL A 253 21.01 16.40 -21.10
CA VAL A 253 20.96 16.16 -19.65
C VAL A 253 22.31 15.60 -19.20
N VAL A 254 23.13 16.43 -18.54
CA VAL A 254 24.41 16.00 -17.98
C VAL A 254 24.12 15.07 -16.81
N GLY A 255 24.48 13.78 -16.96
CA GLY A 255 24.33 12.78 -15.89
C GLY A 255 25.18 13.12 -14.67
N HIS A 256 24.72 12.72 -13.47
CA HIS A 256 25.39 13.10 -12.24
C HIS A 256 26.78 12.45 -12.17
N GLY A 257 27.79 13.27 -11.83
CA GLY A 257 29.20 12.87 -11.76
C GLY A 257 29.75 12.17 -13.00
N ALA A 258 29.32 12.57 -14.21
CA ALA A 258 29.93 12.15 -15.47
C ALA A 258 31.47 12.33 -15.52
N TRP A 259 31.99 13.24 -14.70
CA TRP A 259 33.40 13.58 -14.51
C TRP A 259 34.14 12.71 -13.48
N LEU A 260 33.46 11.83 -12.73
CA LEU A 260 34.11 10.94 -11.78
C LEU A 260 34.78 9.74 -12.49
N SER A 261 36.06 9.52 -12.21
CA SER A 261 36.80 8.31 -12.60
C SER A 261 36.55 7.16 -11.62
N ALA A 262 37.03 5.96 -11.96
CA ALA A 262 37.03 4.82 -11.03
C ALA A 262 37.84 5.11 -9.75
N ASP A 263 38.89 5.94 -9.84
CA ASP A 263 39.69 6.35 -8.70
C ASP A 263 38.97 7.36 -7.81
N ASP A 264 38.14 8.25 -8.37
CA ASP A 264 37.26 9.13 -7.57
C ASP A 264 36.26 8.31 -6.74
N HIS A 265 35.68 7.26 -7.34
CA HIS A 265 34.82 6.32 -6.61
C HIS A 265 35.58 5.57 -5.52
N ASN A 266 36.87 5.26 -5.72
CA ASN A 266 37.70 4.66 -4.68
C ASN A 266 38.02 5.68 -3.56
N ARG A 267 38.36 6.93 -3.90
CA ARG A 267 38.58 8.02 -2.94
C ARG A 267 37.36 8.30 -2.08
N LEU A 268 36.16 8.32 -2.67
CA LEU A 268 34.89 8.42 -1.93
C LEU A 268 34.70 7.27 -0.92
N ARG A 269 35.02 6.02 -1.30
CA ARG A 269 34.98 4.88 -0.37
C ARG A 269 36.01 5.02 0.75
N VAL A 270 37.24 5.45 0.42
CA VAL A 270 38.30 5.70 1.42
C VAL A 270 37.89 6.80 2.40
N MET A 271 37.31 7.92 1.94
CA MET A 271 36.80 8.98 2.80
C MET A 271 35.77 8.45 3.81
N ILE A 272 34.79 7.65 3.35
CA ILE A 272 33.78 7.07 4.26
C ILE A 272 34.41 6.08 5.25
N LEU A 273 35.39 5.28 4.81
CA LEU A 273 36.14 4.38 5.70
C LEU A 273 36.98 5.15 6.74
N GLU A 274 37.59 6.28 6.37
CA GLU A 274 38.32 7.14 7.32
C GLU A 274 37.37 7.85 8.29
N LEU A 275 36.25 8.39 7.81
CA LEU A 275 35.18 8.95 8.66
C LEU A 275 34.72 7.94 9.72
N VAL A 276 34.45 6.69 9.32
CA VAL A 276 34.03 5.64 10.27
C VAL A 276 35.15 5.28 11.24
N ASN A 277 36.33 4.91 10.73
CA ASN A 277 37.37 4.27 11.54
C ASN A 277 38.22 5.25 12.35
N ARG A 278 38.48 6.47 11.84
CA ARG A 278 39.36 7.46 12.49
C ARG A 278 38.61 8.52 13.29
N ALA A 279 37.35 8.81 12.94
CA ALA A 279 36.59 9.87 13.57
C ALA A 279 35.38 9.34 14.37
N LEU A 280 34.48 8.59 13.74
CA LEU A 280 33.24 8.15 14.36
C LEU A 280 33.43 7.10 15.45
N MET A 281 34.13 5.99 15.17
CA MET A 281 34.36 4.94 16.17
C MET A 281 35.06 5.47 17.43
N PRO A 282 36.18 6.22 17.36
CA PRO A 282 36.80 6.80 18.56
C PRO A 282 35.92 7.81 19.30
N TRP A 283 35.09 8.59 18.59
CA TRP A 283 34.14 9.51 19.22
C TRP A 283 33.02 8.76 19.96
N VAL A 284 32.53 7.64 19.40
CA VAL A 284 31.51 6.78 20.02
C VAL A 284 32.06 6.12 21.27
N GLU A 285 33.25 5.52 21.21
CA GLU A 285 33.92 4.89 22.36
C GLU A 285 34.13 5.88 23.50
N LYS A 286 34.63 7.08 23.18
CA LYS A 286 34.81 8.17 24.15
C LYS A 286 33.47 8.61 24.76
N THR A 287 32.43 8.75 23.94
CA THR A 287 31.08 9.16 24.38
C THR A 287 30.44 8.09 25.28
N LEU A 288 30.50 6.81 24.91
CA LEU A 288 30.01 5.69 25.73
C LEU A 288 30.75 5.62 27.07
N LYS A 289 32.08 5.78 27.08
CA LYS A 289 32.88 5.82 28.30
C LYS A 289 32.47 6.98 29.21
N LEU A 290 32.34 8.19 28.66
CA LEU A 290 31.94 9.38 29.41
C LEU A 290 30.53 9.23 30.02
N LEU A 291 29.56 8.74 29.24
CA LEU A 291 28.21 8.48 29.73
C LEU A 291 28.22 7.44 30.88
N ASN A 292 28.95 6.34 30.71
CA ASN A 292 29.08 5.31 31.75
C ASN A 292 29.74 5.85 33.04
N GLU A 293 30.78 6.68 32.93
CA GLU A 293 31.43 7.34 34.07
C GLU A 293 30.46 8.31 34.80
N GLN A 294 29.64 9.06 34.05
CA GLN A 294 28.59 9.93 34.61
C GLN A 294 27.48 9.15 35.32
N ILE A 295 27.08 7.99 34.79
CA ILE A 295 26.09 7.11 35.40
C ILE A 295 26.66 6.47 36.68
N ALA A 296 27.86 5.89 36.60
CA ALA A 296 28.51 5.19 37.71
C ALA A 296 28.87 6.11 38.89
N SER A 297 29.35 7.33 38.61
CA SER A 297 29.64 8.33 39.65
C SER A 297 28.38 8.75 40.41
N ARG A 298 27.26 8.98 39.71
CA ARG A 298 25.96 9.28 40.33
C ARG A 298 25.38 8.08 41.09
N MET A 299 25.58 6.85 40.62
CA MET A 299 25.18 5.64 41.35
C MET A 299 25.93 5.45 42.68
N ARG A 300 27.25 5.73 42.72
CA ARG A 300 28.00 5.74 44.00
C ARG A 300 27.45 6.77 44.99
N GLY A 301 26.93 7.89 44.50
CA GLY A 301 26.24 8.91 45.32
C GLY A 301 24.92 8.46 45.98
N LYS A 302 24.26 7.40 45.49
CA LYS A 302 23.09 6.78 46.16
C LYS A 302 23.49 5.86 47.32
N GLY A 303 24.78 5.63 47.55
CA GLY A 303 25.33 4.69 48.52
C GLY A 303 25.60 5.23 49.93
N PHE A 304 24.98 6.33 50.37
CA PHE A 304 25.10 6.78 51.77
C PHE A 304 23.95 7.71 52.22
N LEU A 305 22.70 7.20 52.25
CA LEU A 305 21.59 7.75 53.06
C LEU A 305 20.37 6.80 53.00
N GLY A 306 20.43 5.69 53.76
CA GLY A 306 19.25 4.89 54.03
C GLY A 306 18.33 5.64 54.99
N GLY A 307 17.16 6.10 54.52
CA GLY A 307 16.10 6.64 55.39
C GLY A 307 15.72 8.11 55.21
N ALA A 308 15.37 8.54 54.00
CA ALA A 308 14.63 9.80 53.78
C ALA A 308 13.69 9.72 52.57
N LYS A 309 12.58 8.96 52.68
CA LYS A 309 11.44 9.13 51.76
C LYS A 309 10.70 10.41 52.16
N LYS A 310 10.45 11.29 51.17
CA LYS A 310 9.84 12.62 51.26
C LYS A 310 10.78 13.69 51.86
N TRP A 311 11.17 14.66 51.02
CA TRP A 311 11.25 16.11 51.28
C TRP A 311 12.16 16.79 50.23
N PHE A 312 11.66 16.98 49.01
CA PHE A 312 12.09 18.08 48.10
C PHE A 312 10.93 18.43 47.14
N SER A 313 9.81 18.82 47.72
CA SER A 313 8.89 19.76 47.07
C SER A 313 8.97 21.05 47.86
N VAL A 314 9.85 21.95 47.41
CA VAL A 314 9.92 23.33 47.89
C VAL A 314 9.86 24.19 46.65
N GLY A 315 8.65 24.68 46.34
CA GLY A 315 8.51 25.82 45.46
C GLY A 315 9.07 27.05 46.17
N GLY A 316 10.02 27.73 45.55
CA GLY A 316 10.49 29.03 46.03
C GLY A 316 9.40 30.07 45.83
N GLY A 317 8.87 30.62 46.93
CA GLY A 317 7.87 31.69 46.88
C GLY A 317 8.52 33.08 46.76
N GLY A 318 7.87 33.97 46.01
CA GLY A 318 8.00 35.42 46.13
C GLY A 318 6.65 35.96 46.59
N GLY A 319 6.60 36.66 47.72
CA GLY A 319 5.36 36.90 48.46
C GLY A 319 4.76 38.31 48.33
N SER A 320 3.45 38.37 48.57
CA SER A 320 2.61 39.51 48.98
C SER A 320 1.18 38.94 49.03
N GLY A 321 0.37 39.02 50.07
CA GLY A 321 0.29 40.01 51.15
C GLY A 321 -1.18 40.44 51.22
N GLY A 322 -1.89 40.11 52.29
CA GLY A 322 -3.32 40.42 52.42
C GLY A 322 -4.09 39.48 53.35
N SER A 323 -4.58 40.01 54.47
CA SER A 323 -5.49 39.33 55.39
C SER A 323 -6.94 39.45 54.92
N GLY A 324 -7.79 38.47 55.27
CA GLY A 324 -9.21 38.49 54.96
C GLY A 324 -9.99 37.46 55.75
N SER A 325 -10.75 37.92 56.76
CA SER A 325 -11.70 37.10 57.52
C SER A 325 -13.01 36.93 56.75
N GLY A 326 -13.69 35.78 56.89
CA GLY A 326 -15.04 35.58 56.38
C GLY A 326 -15.46 34.11 56.32
N GLY A 327 -16.39 33.71 57.20
CA GLY A 327 -16.98 32.37 57.17
C GLY A 327 -18.21 32.29 56.24
N GLY A 328 -18.68 31.07 55.97
CA GLY A 328 -19.93 30.84 55.22
C GLY A 328 -20.11 29.37 54.86
N ALA A 329 -21.26 28.79 55.23
CA ALA A 329 -21.58 27.39 54.94
C ALA A 329 -22.18 27.22 53.53
N GLY A 330 -21.94 26.06 52.91
CA GLY A 330 -22.56 25.69 51.63
C GLY A 330 -22.39 24.20 51.33
N LYS A 331 -23.35 23.38 51.77
CA LYS A 331 -23.42 21.95 51.41
C LYS A 331 -24.32 21.74 50.19
N SER A 332 -23.71 21.51 49.04
CA SER A 332 -24.24 20.73 47.91
C SER A 332 -23.03 20.06 47.24
N GLY A 333 -23.08 18.84 46.74
CA GLY A 333 -24.25 18.11 46.23
C GLY A 333 -24.07 17.83 44.75
N GLY A 334 -22.89 17.37 44.34
CA GLY A 334 -22.51 17.17 42.94
C GLY A 334 -21.35 16.18 42.83
N GLN A 335 -21.62 15.01 42.27
CA GLN A 335 -20.71 13.88 42.25
C GLN A 335 -19.77 13.95 41.03
N HIS A 336 -18.71 14.73 41.14
CA HIS A 336 -17.59 14.68 40.18
C HIS A 336 -16.59 13.60 40.60
N VAL A 337 -16.44 12.57 39.75
CA VAL A 337 -15.30 11.65 39.83
C VAL A 337 -14.05 12.47 39.51
N GLY A 338 -13.18 12.64 40.50
CA GLY A 338 -11.98 13.45 40.37
C GLY A 338 -11.03 12.88 39.33
N SER A 339 -10.80 13.63 38.25
CA SER A 339 -9.58 13.48 37.46
C SER A 339 -8.41 13.92 38.33
N ALA A 340 -7.83 12.97 39.08
CA ALA A 340 -6.61 13.20 39.82
C ALA A 340 -5.52 13.60 38.81
N GLY A 341 -5.08 14.86 38.87
CA GLY A 341 -4.11 15.41 37.93
C GLY A 341 -2.82 14.62 37.97
N ALA A 342 -2.59 13.80 36.95
CA ALA A 342 -1.31 13.14 36.75
C ALA A 342 -0.28 14.22 36.43
N SER A 343 0.55 14.57 37.42
CA SER A 343 1.75 15.38 37.21
C SER A 343 2.71 14.58 36.34
N SER A 344 2.63 14.74 35.02
CA SER A 344 3.54 14.09 34.09
C SER A 344 4.96 14.55 34.37
N VAL A 345 5.83 13.65 34.83
CA VAL A 345 7.24 13.95 35.06
C VAL A 345 7.88 14.30 33.71
N VAL A 346 8.35 15.54 33.59
CA VAL A 346 9.09 16.02 32.42
C VAL A 346 10.58 15.88 32.72
N TYR A 347 11.26 14.97 32.04
CA TYR A 347 12.71 14.82 32.18
C TYR A 347 13.45 15.90 31.38
N SER A 348 14.33 16.64 32.06
CA SER A 348 15.37 17.41 31.38
C SER A 348 16.36 16.47 30.67
N SER A 349 16.95 16.91 29.55
CA SER A 349 17.99 16.17 28.80
C SER A 349 19.17 15.69 29.66
N ASP A 350 19.40 16.36 30.79
CA ASP A 350 20.47 16.07 31.76
C ASP A 350 20.06 15.17 32.94
N ALA A 351 18.80 14.75 32.98
CA ALA A 351 18.29 13.78 33.95
C ALA A 351 19.07 12.45 33.82
N PRO A 352 19.46 11.81 34.95
CA PRO A 352 20.25 10.58 34.90
C PRO A 352 19.55 9.44 34.14
N GLU A 353 18.22 9.42 34.13
CA GLU A 353 17.40 8.49 33.36
C GLU A 353 17.58 8.70 31.85
N LEU A 354 17.59 9.96 31.38
CA LEU A 354 17.83 10.25 29.96
C LEU A 354 19.30 10.07 29.56
N GLN A 355 20.25 10.29 30.46
CA GLN A 355 21.66 9.96 30.22
C GLN A 355 21.87 8.44 30.08
N LEU A 356 21.23 7.64 30.94
CA LEU A 356 21.22 6.17 30.82
C LEU A 356 20.47 5.71 29.56
N ARG A 357 19.39 6.40 29.16
CA ARG A 357 18.66 6.09 27.92
C ARG A 357 19.51 6.36 26.68
N ARG A 358 20.21 7.50 26.64
CA ARG A 358 21.18 7.88 25.60
C ARG A 358 22.32 6.89 25.49
N TYR A 359 22.87 6.43 26.62
CA TYR A 359 23.86 5.36 26.68
C TYR A 359 23.33 4.05 26.08
N ALA A 360 22.12 3.64 26.46
CA ALA A 360 21.49 2.41 25.97
C ALA A 360 21.18 2.45 24.46
N ASP A 361 20.64 3.56 23.95
CA ASP A 361 20.35 3.75 22.53
C ASP A 361 21.65 3.79 21.69
N LEU A 362 22.70 4.47 22.17
CA LEU A 362 24.01 4.48 21.49
C LEU A 362 24.65 3.09 21.52
N ALA A 363 24.61 2.37 22.64
CA ALA A 363 25.09 0.99 22.73
C ALA A 363 24.32 0.06 21.76
N PHE A 364 23.02 0.24 21.63
CA PHE A 364 22.18 -0.52 20.69
C PHE A 364 22.56 -0.26 19.22
N LEU A 365 22.78 1.00 18.83
CA LEU A 365 23.21 1.38 17.47
C LEU A 365 24.57 0.74 17.09
N PHE A 366 25.46 0.57 18.07
CA PHE A 366 26.77 -0.08 17.90
C PHE A 366 26.77 -1.58 18.28
N GLN A 367 25.60 -2.21 18.24
CA GLN A 367 25.39 -3.66 18.40
C GLN A 367 25.81 -4.25 19.76
N GLN A 368 26.01 -3.40 20.78
CA GLN A 368 26.25 -3.81 22.17
C GLN A 368 24.91 -4.14 22.86
N TYR A 369 24.17 -5.09 22.28
CA TYR A 369 22.78 -5.36 22.63
C TYR A 369 22.58 -5.81 24.08
N GLU A 370 23.53 -6.54 24.66
CA GLU A 370 23.48 -6.94 26.07
C GLU A 370 23.56 -5.73 27.02
N VAL A 371 24.52 -4.84 26.79
CA VAL A 371 24.70 -3.59 27.56
C VAL A 371 23.46 -2.72 27.47
N ALA A 372 22.93 -2.54 26.25
CA ALA A 372 21.69 -1.81 26.01
C ALA A 372 20.50 -2.44 26.76
N HIS A 373 20.36 -3.77 26.70
CA HIS A 373 19.27 -4.49 27.38
C HIS A 373 19.31 -4.30 28.90
N GLN A 374 20.49 -4.40 29.53
CA GLN A 374 20.64 -4.18 30.96
C GLN A 374 20.21 -2.76 31.37
N ALA A 375 20.61 -1.75 30.60
CA ALA A 375 20.20 -0.36 30.82
C ALA A 375 18.68 -0.15 30.65
N TYR A 376 18.06 -0.71 29.59
CA TYR A 376 16.60 -0.61 29.42
C TYR A 376 15.81 -1.31 30.54
N GLN A 377 16.28 -2.46 31.04
CA GLN A 377 15.64 -3.18 32.14
C GLN A 377 15.62 -2.38 33.45
N GLN A 378 16.62 -1.54 33.67
CA GLN A 378 16.62 -0.59 34.78
C GLN A 378 15.61 0.53 34.53
N LEU A 379 15.79 1.28 33.42
CA LEU A 379 14.99 2.45 33.05
C LEU A 379 13.48 2.19 33.04
N LYS A 380 13.08 0.99 32.61
CA LYS A 380 11.68 0.55 32.61
C LYS A 380 11.01 0.75 33.97
N LYS A 381 11.70 0.41 35.06
CA LYS A 381 11.13 0.47 36.42
C LYS A 381 10.99 1.92 36.87
N ASP A 382 11.99 2.73 36.57
CA ASP A 382 12.05 4.14 36.94
C ASP A 382 10.95 4.93 36.20
N PHE A 383 10.87 4.83 34.86
CA PHE A 383 9.81 5.47 34.07
C PHE A 383 8.39 4.98 34.39
N GLN A 384 8.23 3.72 34.84
CA GLN A 384 6.93 3.20 35.27
C GLN A 384 6.50 3.80 36.61
N ALA A 385 7.42 3.97 37.56
CA ALA A 385 7.15 4.57 38.87
C ALA A 385 6.75 6.05 38.74
N ASP A 386 7.36 6.78 37.81
CA ASP A 386 7.11 8.19 37.52
C ASP A 386 5.90 8.44 36.60
N ALA A 387 5.18 7.39 36.20
CA ALA A 387 4.07 7.42 35.23
C ALA A 387 4.44 8.08 33.88
N ALA A 388 5.73 8.03 33.50
CA ALA A 388 6.26 8.62 32.28
C ALA A 388 6.03 7.70 31.07
N PHE A 389 4.76 7.51 30.73
CA PHE A 389 4.30 6.45 29.81
C PHE A 389 5.01 6.39 28.45
N LEU A 390 5.40 7.54 27.87
CA LEU A 390 6.11 7.57 26.59
C LEU A 390 7.54 7.01 26.70
N HIS A 391 8.29 7.42 27.73
CA HIS A 391 9.63 6.90 28.02
C HIS A 391 9.57 5.42 28.44
N TYR A 392 8.55 5.04 29.21
CA TYR A 392 8.30 3.65 29.58
C TYR A 392 8.03 2.77 28.34
N ALA A 393 7.15 3.20 27.42
CA ALA A 393 6.81 2.46 26.22
C ALA A 393 8.03 2.26 25.30
N GLY A 394 8.77 3.32 24.98
CA GLY A 394 9.99 3.22 24.17
C GLY A 394 11.11 2.41 24.85
N THR A 395 11.11 2.32 26.18
CA THR A 395 12.05 1.46 26.92
C THR A 395 11.62 0.01 26.93
N MET A 396 10.31 -0.27 26.98
CA MET A 396 9.75 -1.61 26.82
C MET A 396 9.98 -2.16 25.41
N GLU A 397 9.76 -1.33 24.38
CA GLU A 397 10.06 -1.64 22.97
C GLU A 397 11.53 -2.05 22.80
N MET A 398 12.46 -1.20 23.23
CA MET A 398 13.90 -1.45 23.06
C MET A 398 14.45 -2.53 23.99
N ALA A 399 13.88 -2.75 25.18
CA ALA A 399 14.19 -3.92 26.01
C ALA A 399 13.82 -5.23 25.29
N ALA A 400 12.71 -5.25 24.56
CA ALA A 400 12.30 -6.43 23.79
C ALA A 400 13.16 -6.66 22.54
N LEU A 401 13.48 -5.60 21.80
CA LEU A 401 14.32 -5.68 20.61
C LEU A 401 15.78 -6.00 20.95
N SER A 402 16.35 -5.41 21.99
CA SER A 402 17.70 -5.75 22.47
C SER A 402 17.80 -7.21 22.91
N ALA A 403 16.74 -7.78 23.51
CA ALA A 403 16.70 -9.22 23.82
C ALA A 403 16.65 -10.08 22.54
N PHE A 404 15.80 -9.73 21.57
CA PHE A 404 15.70 -10.43 20.28
C PHE A 404 17.05 -10.48 19.55
N MET A 405 17.76 -9.35 19.48
CA MET A 405 19.06 -9.26 18.81
C MET A 405 20.18 -10.06 19.50
N GLN A 406 19.99 -10.53 20.74
CA GLN A 406 20.94 -11.40 21.47
C GLN A 406 20.71 -12.90 21.21
N GLU A 407 19.65 -13.31 20.52
CA GLU A 407 19.24 -14.72 20.41
C GLU A 407 20.15 -15.62 19.54
N GLY A 408 21.24 -15.08 19.00
CA GLY A 408 22.37 -15.87 18.46
C GLY A 408 23.38 -16.32 19.53
N THR A 409 23.39 -15.67 20.70
CA THR A 409 24.40 -15.85 21.76
C THR A 409 23.78 -16.29 23.10
N SER A 410 22.47 -16.17 23.27
CA SER A 410 21.76 -16.48 24.52
C SER A 410 20.42 -17.18 24.30
N GLN A 411 20.13 -18.17 25.16
CA GLN A 411 18.87 -18.96 25.19
C GLN A 411 17.63 -18.17 25.67
N ARG A 412 17.62 -16.83 25.56
CA ARG A 412 16.53 -15.98 26.05
C ARG A 412 15.46 -15.81 24.98
N ASN A 413 14.29 -16.42 25.16
CA ASN A 413 13.14 -16.21 24.29
C ASN A 413 12.77 -14.71 24.20
N TYR A 414 12.48 -14.25 22.97
CA TYR A 414 11.86 -12.94 22.68
C TYR A 414 10.74 -12.60 23.69
N PRO A 415 10.86 -11.52 24.49
CA PRO A 415 9.90 -11.19 25.53
C PRO A 415 8.68 -10.47 24.94
N HIS A 416 7.87 -11.20 24.18
CA HIS A 416 6.65 -10.72 23.52
C HIS A 416 5.76 -9.81 24.42
N PRO A 417 5.51 -10.11 25.72
CA PRO A 417 4.71 -9.25 26.58
C PRO A 417 5.29 -7.84 26.79
N TYR A 418 6.59 -7.62 26.59
CA TYR A 418 7.18 -6.29 26.71
C TYR A 418 6.74 -5.42 25.53
N MET A 419 6.75 -5.99 24.33
CA MET A 419 6.35 -5.30 23.12
C MET A 419 4.84 -5.09 23.03
N GLU A 420 4.01 -6.08 23.44
CA GLU A 420 2.55 -5.86 23.54
C GLU A 420 2.21 -4.72 24.51
N ASN A 421 2.88 -4.66 25.67
CA ASN A 421 2.68 -3.58 26.63
C ASN A 421 3.16 -2.23 26.08
N ALA A 422 4.28 -2.17 25.36
CA ALA A 422 4.74 -0.94 24.70
C ALA A 422 3.69 -0.42 23.70
N ILE A 423 3.21 -1.29 22.81
CA ILE A 423 2.17 -0.96 21.81
C ILE A 423 0.88 -0.51 22.51
N ALA A 424 0.44 -1.21 23.56
CA ALA A 424 -0.75 -0.84 24.32
C ALA A 424 -0.59 0.53 25.00
N THR A 425 0.56 0.81 25.63
CA THR A 425 0.83 2.11 26.25
C THR A 425 0.89 3.23 25.22
N TYR A 426 1.50 3.02 24.05
CA TYR A 426 1.50 4.01 22.97
C TYR A 426 0.08 4.36 22.51
N LEU A 427 -0.82 3.38 22.36
CA LEU A 427 -2.22 3.62 21.98
C LEU A 427 -3.02 4.27 23.10
N GLN A 428 -3.01 3.69 24.31
CA GLN A 428 -3.96 4.00 25.39
C GLN A 428 -3.52 5.21 26.22
N ASN A 429 -2.25 5.28 26.60
CA ASN A 429 -1.72 6.33 27.47
C ASN A 429 -1.17 7.49 26.65
N CYS A 430 -0.36 7.21 25.62
CA CYS A 430 0.32 8.25 24.84
C CYS A 430 -0.51 8.79 23.66
N LYS A 431 -1.56 8.06 23.24
CA LYS A 431 -2.37 8.36 22.04
C LYS A 431 -1.54 8.55 20.76
N ASN A 432 -0.40 7.85 20.66
CA ASN A 432 0.54 7.97 19.55
C ASN A 432 0.43 6.76 18.60
N GLN A 433 -0.45 6.89 17.60
CA GLN A 433 -0.72 5.87 16.58
C GLN A 433 0.53 5.47 15.77
N LEU A 434 1.46 6.41 15.54
CA LEU A 434 2.64 6.20 14.70
C LEU A 434 3.65 5.29 15.41
N LEU A 435 4.00 5.59 16.66
CA LEU A 435 4.88 4.75 17.47
C LEU A 435 4.25 3.37 17.74
N ALA A 436 2.95 3.33 17.99
CA ALA A 436 2.24 2.06 18.12
C ALA A 436 2.31 1.20 16.85
N THR A 437 2.14 1.82 15.67
CA THR A 437 2.25 1.13 14.36
C THR A 437 3.68 0.64 14.09
N ARG A 438 4.70 1.46 14.39
CA ARG A 438 6.11 1.02 14.37
C ARG A 438 6.35 -0.18 15.27
N GLY A 439 5.88 -0.11 16.53
CA GLY A 439 6.00 -1.21 17.49
C GLY A 439 5.37 -2.50 16.95
N THR A 440 4.18 -2.42 16.35
CA THR A 440 3.56 -3.58 15.68
C THR A 440 4.39 -4.11 14.51
N PHE A 441 4.98 -3.26 13.67
CA PHE A 441 5.85 -3.73 12.57
C PHE A 441 7.08 -4.49 13.11
N LEU A 442 7.81 -3.89 14.05
CA LEU A 442 9.02 -4.49 14.63
C LEU A 442 8.69 -5.78 15.40
N SER A 443 7.58 -5.80 16.15
CA SER A 443 7.12 -6.98 16.86
C SER A 443 6.71 -8.12 15.93
N ALA A 444 5.98 -7.80 14.85
CA ALA A 444 5.51 -8.81 13.91
C ALA A 444 6.67 -9.46 13.14
N GLU A 445 7.75 -8.74 12.82
CA GLU A 445 8.96 -9.38 12.25
C GLU A 445 9.64 -10.33 13.24
N ALA A 446 9.77 -9.93 14.51
CA ALA A 446 10.32 -10.81 15.55
C ALA A 446 9.47 -12.08 15.74
N LEU A 447 8.15 -11.94 15.81
CA LEU A 447 7.20 -13.05 15.93
C LEU A 447 7.21 -13.96 14.70
N LYS A 448 7.21 -13.41 13.48
CA LYS A 448 7.34 -14.19 12.23
C LYS A 448 8.64 -14.98 12.20
N THR A 449 9.75 -14.39 12.64
CA THR A 449 11.05 -15.07 12.76
C THR A 449 10.99 -16.25 13.73
N LYS A 450 10.22 -16.13 14.83
CA LYS A 450 9.93 -17.22 15.78
C LYS A 450 8.83 -18.19 15.33
N LYS A 451 8.29 -18.04 14.12
CA LYS A 451 7.13 -18.79 13.59
C LYS A 451 5.85 -18.64 14.43
N MET A 452 5.77 -17.60 15.26
CA MET A 452 4.62 -17.20 16.09
C MET A 452 3.61 -16.39 15.25
N TYR A 453 3.10 -17.02 14.20
CA TYR A 453 2.22 -16.38 13.22
C TYR A 453 0.84 -16.02 13.77
N ALA A 454 0.36 -16.68 14.83
CA ALA A 454 -0.95 -16.40 15.42
C ALA A 454 -0.92 -15.08 16.20
N GLU A 455 0.14 -14.89 16.96
CA GLU A 455 0.45 -13.70 17.74
C GLU A 455 0.69 -12.51 16.81
N ALA A 456 1.48 -12.69 15.73
CA ALA A 456 1.70 -11.66 14.72
C ALA A 456 0.38 -11.24 14.03
N ALA A 457 -0.48 -12.20 13.64
CA ALA A 457 -1.79 -11.89 13.06
C ALA A 457 -2.67 -11.10 14.04
N VAL A 458 -2.70 -11.48 15.32
CA VAL A 458 -3.48 -10.79 16.35
C VAL A 458 -2.97 -9.36 16.56
N GLN A 459 -1.66 -9.12 16.59
CA GLN A 459 -1.11 -7.77 16.69
C GLN A 459 -1.47 -6.89 15.49
N TYR A 460 -1.36 -7.41 14.26
CA TYR A 460 -1.78 -6.68 13.07
C TYR A 460 -3.28 -6.31 13.13
N ILE A 461 -4.16 -7.24 13.53
CA ILE A 461 -5.60 -6.99 13.64
C ILE A 461 -5.91 -5.95 14.73
N LYS A 462 -5.30 -6.08 15.93
CA LYS A 462 -5.43 -5.11 17.05
C LYS A 462 -5.03 -3.68 16.65
N MET A 463 -4.14 -3.53 15.67
CA MET A 463 -3.63 -2.23 15.21
C MET A 463 -4.54 -1.55 14.16
N THR A 464 -5.57 -2.24 13.65
CA THR A 464 -6.53 -1.67 12.70
C THR A 464 -7.46 -0.66 13.38
N THR A 465 -7.70 0.50 12.73
CA THR A 465 -8.66 1.52 13.16
C THR A 465 -9.39 2.14 11.96
N GLU A 466 -10.42 2.94 12.21
CA GLU A 466 -11.20 3.59 11.16
C GLU A 466 -10.54 4.87 10.63
N ASP A 467 -9.65 5.49 11.41
CA ASP A 467 -8.97 6.77 11.09
C ASP A 467 -7.97 6.66 9.92
N SER A 468 -7.62 5.43 9.53
CA SER A 468 -6.60 5.15 8.52
C SER A 468 -6.91 3.86 7.77
N ASP A 469 -7.86 3.94 6.83
CA ASP A 469 -8.25 2.81 5.98
C ASP A 469 -7.06 2.15 5.25
N LEU A 470 -6.10 2.94 4.73
CA LEU A 470 -4.91 2.42 4.03
C LEU A 470 -4.07 1.51 4.94
N ARG A 471 -3.73 2.00 6.12
CA ARG A 471 -2.95 1.28 7.13
C ARG A 471 -3.71 0.04 7.58
N SER A 472 -5.00 0.16 7.86
CA SER A 472 -5.86 -0.97 8.26
C SER A 472 -5.96 -2.04 7.17
N ALA A 473 -6.06 -1.66 5.89
CA ALA A 473 -6.06 -2.60 4.77
C ALA A 473 -4.77 -3.44 4.69
N LEU A 474 -3.63 -2.75 4.78
CA LEU A 474 -2.29 -3.34 4.77
C LEU A 474 -2.08 -4.32 5.94
N LEU A 475 -2.48 -3.93 7.15
CA LEU A 475 -2.38 -4.77 8.35
C LEU A 475 -3.28 -6.01 8.26
N LEU A 476 -4.51 -5.87 7.75
CA LEU A 476 -5.43 -7.00 7.54
C LEU A 476 -4.88 -8.00 6.51
N GLU A 477 -4.26 -7.52 5.43
CA GLU A 477 -3.59 -8.38 4.46
C GLU A 477 -2.40 -9.13 5.08
N GLN A 478 -1.54 -8.46 5.86
CA GLN A 478 -0.45 -9.14 6.57
C GLN A 478 -0.97 -10.19 7.57
N ALA A 479 -2.06 -9.89 8.28
CA ALA A 479 -2.71 -10.88 9.15
C ALA A 479 -3.24 -12.09 8.34
N ALA A 480 -3.77 -11.86 7.15
CA ALA A 480 -4.18 -12.92 6.23
C ALA A 480 -3.00 -13.83 5.85
N HIS A 481 -1.85 -13.27 5.46
CA HIS A 481 -0.66 -14.05 5.13
C HIS A 481 -0.09 -14.83 6.32
N CYS A 482 -0.17 -14.27 7.54
CA CYS A 482 0.16 -15.00 8.76
C CYS A 482 -0.71 -16.26 8.94
N TYR A 483 -2.02 -16.21 8.66
CA TYR A 483 -2.90 -17.38 8.72
C TYR A 483 -2.55 -18.50 7.72
N LEU A 484 -1.91 -18.17 6.58
CA LEU A 484 -1.40 -19.17 5.64
C LEU A 484 -0.09 -19.82 6.11
N ARG A 485 0.79 -19.07 6.79
CA ARG A 485 2.10 -19.54 7.26
C ARG A 485 2.05 -20.35 8.58
N MET A 486 0.87 -20.47 9.20
CA MET A 486 0.65 -21.35 10.35
C MET A 486 0.92 -22.82 10.01
N ARG A 487 1.31 -23.62 11.03
CA ARG A 487 1.55 -25.07 10.89
C ARG A 487 0.40 -25.82 10.21
N VAL A 488 -0.83 -25.38 10.43
CA VAL A 488 -2.02 -25.78 9.66
C VAL A 488 -2.53 -24.52 8.95
N PRO A 489 -2.48 -24.43 7.61
CA PRO A 489 -2.92 -23.23 6.89
C PRO A 489 -4.41 -22.95 7.05
N HIS A 490 -4.76 -21.82 7.68
CA HIS A 490 -6.14 -21.39 7.91
C HIS A 490 -6.71 -20.64 6.70
N VAL A 491 -6.83 -21.33 5.56
CA VAL A 491 -7.20 -20.76 4.24
C VAL A 491 -8.50 -19.92 4.27
N ARG A 492 -9.52 -20.32 5.03
CA ARG A 492 -10.76 -19.51 5.20
C ARG A 492 -10.53 -18.22 6.01
N LYS A 493 -9.63 -18.22 7.02
CA LYS A 493 -9.28 -16.98 7.74
C LYS A 493 -8.49 -16.04 6.82
N PHE A 494 -7.58 -16.57 6.00
CA PHE A 494 -6.88 -15.80 4.97
C PHE A 494 -7.88 -15.08 4.03
N ALA A 495 -8.81 -15.81 3.40
CA ALA A 495 -9.78 -15.20 2.49
C ALA A 495 -10.71 -14.18 3.17
N PHE A 496 -11.16 -14.45 4.40
CA PHE A 496 -11.95 -13.50 5.17
C PHE A 496 -11.20 -12.19 5.44
N HIS A 497 -9.94 -12.25 5.87
CA HIS A 497 -9.13 -11.05 6.12
C HIS A 497 -8.77 -10.32 4.82
N LEU A 498 -8.61 -11.02 3.70
CA LEU A 498 -8.48 -10.37 2.37
C LEU A 498 -9.74 -9.62 1.94
N ILE A 499 -10.95 -10.12 2.24
CA ILE A 499 -12.19 -9.37 1.95
C ILE A 499 -12.23 -8.08 2.78
N LEU A 500 -11.89 -8.15 4.07
CA LEU A 500 -11.80 -6.96 4.94
C LEU A 500 -10.72 -5.98 4.47
N ALA A 501 -9.53 -6.47 4.09
CA ALA A 501 -8.46 -5.68 3.51
C ALA A 501 -8.91 -5.02 2.20
N GLY A 502 -9.58 -5.76 1.32
CA GLY A 502 -10.11 -5.27 0.05
C GLY A 502 -11.13 -4.15 0.25
N HIS A 503 -12.04 -4.27 1.23
CA HIS A 503 -12.98 -3.20 1.58
C HIS A 503 -12.24 -1.93 2.06
N ARG A 504 -11.25 -2.08 2.95
CA ARG A 504 -10.44 -0.95 3.45
C ARG A 504 -9.57 -0.32 2.35
N PHE A 505 -8.98 -1.10 1.44
CA PHE A 505 -8.27 -0.57 0.27
C PHE A 505 -9.21 0.26 -0.63
N SER A 506 -10.46 -0.18 -0.84
CA SER A 506 -11.43 0.59 -1.63
C SER A 506 -11.75 1.95 -1.00
N LYS A 507 -11.93 1.99 0.34
CA LYS A 507 -12.08 3.26 1.08
C LYS A 507 -10.85 4.16 1.00
N ALA A 508 -9.66 3.57 0.98
CA ALA A 508 -8.39 4.28 0.79
C ALA A 508 -8.10 4.73 -0.66
N ALA A 509 -9.10 4.66 -1.56
CA ALA A 509 -9.02 4.89 -3.01
C ALA A 509 -8.11 3.90 -3.79
N GLN A 510 -7.56 2.88 -3.12
CA GLN A 510 -6.68 1.84 -3.66
C GLN A 510 -7.47 0.72 -4.36
N ARG A 511 -8.26 1.08 -5.39
CA ARG A 511 -9.18 0.15 -6.08
C ARG A 511 -8.47 -1.07 -6.68
N ALA A 512 -7.24 -0.91 -7.19
CA ALA A 512 -6.49 -2.01 -7.77
C ALA A 512 -6.03 -3.04 -6.71
N HIS A 513 -5.52 -2.61 -5.55
CA HIS A 513 -5.26 -3.50 -4.42
C HIS A 513 -6.55 -4.13 -3.87
N SER A 514 -7.66 -3.39 -3.87
CA SER A 514 -8.96 -3.96 -3.53
C SER A 514 -9.34 -5.12 -4.46
N LEU A 515 -9.29 -4.89 -5.78
CA LEU A 515 -9.59 -5.90 -6.80
C LEU A 515 -8.68 -7.14 -6.66
N ARG A 516 -7.38 -6.93 -6.40
CA ARG A 516 -6.39 -7.98 -6.13
C ARG A 516 -6.77 -8.84 -4.91
N CYS A 517 -7.13 -8.22 -3.79
CA CYS A 517 -7.57 -8.93 -2.58
C CYS A 517 -8.86 -9.74 -2.82
N TYR A 518 -9.87 -9.16 -3.48
CA TYR A 518 -11.11 -9.87 -3.81
C TYR A 518 -10.90 -11.01 -4.81
N ARG A 519 -10.01 -10.86 -5.81
CA ARG A 519 -9.61 -11.93 -6.74
C ARG A 519 -8.95 -13.10 -6.01
N ALA A 520 -8.06 -12.81 -5.06
CA ALA A 520 -7.41 -13.84 -4.24
C ALA A 520 -8.41 -14.53 -3.27
N ALA A 521 -9.36 -13.79 -2.68
CA ALA A 521 -10.42 -14.36 -1.86
C ALA A 521 -11.39 -15.24 -2.67
N LEU A 522 -11.71 -14.88 -3.93
CA LEU A 522 -12.60 -15.67 -4.79
C LEU A 522 -12.08 -17.10 -4.97
N ARG A 523 -10.76 -17.29 -5.12
CA ARG A 523 -10.12 -18.63 -5.24
C ARG A 523 -10.42 -19.57 -4.07
N VAL A 524 -10.79 -19.03 -2.90
CA VAL A 524 -11.13 -19.81 -1.69
C VAL A 524 -12.62 -20.12 -1.58
N TYR A 525 -13.50 -19.26 -2.09
CA TYR A 525 -14.96 -19.41 -1.93
C TYR A 525 -15.67 -19.97 -3.16
N ARG A 526 -15.11 -19.77 -4.35
CA ARG A 526 -15.67 -20.18 -5.63
C ARG A 526 -16.01 -21.68 -5.66
N ASP A 527 -17.19 -22.00 -6.21
CA ASP A 527 -17.68 -23.36 -6.46
C ASP A 527 -17.70 -24.29 -5.21
N ARG A 528 -17.72 -23.72 -3.99
CA ARG A 528 -17.64 -24.43 -2.70
C ARG A 528 -18.89 -24.25 -1.81
N GLY A 529 -20.02 -23.84 -2.39
CA GLY A 529 -21.31 -23.72 -1.70
C GLY A 529 -21.51 -22.47 -0.83
N TRP A 530 -20.54 -21.56 -0.76
CA TRP A 530 -20.62 -20.29 -0.01
C TRP A 530 -21.30 -19.18 -0.83
N THR A 531 -22.48 -19.46 -1.39
CA THR A 531 -23.11 -18.62 -2.43
C THR A 531 -23.23 -17.15 -2.05
N LEU A 532 -23.68 -16.81 -0.84
CA LEU A 532 -23.79 -15.41 -0.40
C LEU A 532 -22.43 -14.66 -0.33
N ALA A 533 -21.34 -15.37 -0.01
CA ALA A 533 -20.00 -14.78 0.00
C ALA A 533 -19.45 -14.65 -1.42
N GLU A 534 -19.70 -15.65 -2.27
CA GLU A 534 -19.35 -15.63 -3.70
C GLU A 534 -20.11 -14.52 -4.45
N ASP A 535 -21.39 -14.31 -4.17
CA ASP A 535 -22.20 -13.19 -4.69
C ASP A 535 -21.61 -11.84 -4.27
N HIS A 536 -21.28 -11.66 -2.99
CA HIS A 536 -20.66 -10.42 -2.50
C HIS A 536 -19.33 -10.14 -3.21
N ILE A 537 -18.47 -11.15 -3.33
CA ILE A 537 -17.18 -11.02 -4.01
C ILE A 537 -17.38 -10.66 -5.47
N ASN A 538 -18.23 -11.38 -6.22
CA ASN A 538 -18.48 -11.10 -7.64
C ASN A 538 -19.14 -9.74 -7.87
N LEU A 539 -20.01 -9.27 -6.97
CA LEU A 539 -20.58 -7.92 -7.02
C LEU A 539 -19.49 -6.83 -6.90
N VAL A 540 -18.56 -7.01 -5.95
CA VAL A 540 -17.45 -6.05 -5.77
C VAL A 540 -16.44 -6.13 -6.92
N LEU A 541 -16.10 -7.34 -7.38
CA LEU A 541 -15.25 -7.54 -8.56
C LEU A 541 -15.84 -6.87 -9.80
N THR A 542 -17.15 -7.00 -10.03
CA THR A 542 -17.86 -6.32 -11.14
C THR A 542 -17.64 -4.82 -11.10
N LYS A 543 -17.95 -4.20 -9.95
CA LYS A 543 -17.88 -2.73 -9.78
C LYS A 543 -16.46 -2.20 -9.84
N HIS A 544 -15.49 -2.89 -9.24
CA HIS A 544 -14.10 -2.47 -9.23
C HIS A 544 -13.42 -2.70 -10.58
N SER A 545 -13.72 -3.78 -11.30
CA SER A 545 -13.18 -4.03 -12.65
C SER A 545 -13.72 -3.01 -13.65
N ALA A 546 -15.03 -2.72 -13.61
CA ALA A 546 -15.64 -1.70 -14.48
C ALA A 546 -15.04 -0.31 -14.23
N ALA A 547 -14.86 0.09 -12.96
CA ALA A 547 -14.22 1.36 -12.58
C ALA A 547 -12.74 1.46 -13.01
N LEU A 548 -12.05 0.33 -13.22
CA LEU A 548 -10.68 0.25 -13.71
C LEU A 548 -10.60 0.00 -15.23
N ARG A 549 -11.73 0.03 -15.95
CA ARG A 549 -11.88 -0.30 -17.38
C ARG A 549 -11.46 -1.74 -17.76
N GLU A 550 -11.36 -2.65 -16.78
CA GLU A 550 -11.17 -4.09 -17.00
C GLU A 550 -12.52 -4.76 -17.37
N LEU A 551 -13.13 -4.32 -18.48
CA LEU A 551 -14.52 -4.63 -18.85
C LEU A 551 -14.79 -6.13 -19.01
N GLU A 552 -13.83 -6.91 -19.53
CA GLU A 552 -13.97 -8.36 -19.65
C GLU A 552 -14.09 -9.04 -18.27
N SER A 553 -13.23 -8.67 -17.31
CA SER A 553 -13.31 -9.17 -15.94
C SER A 553 -14.59 -8.73 -15.21
N ALA A 554 -15.07 -7.51 -15.52
CA ALA A 554 -16.34 -7.01 -15.01
C ALA A 554 -17.51 -7.85 -15.53
N LYS A 555 -17.58 -8.08 -16.85
CA LYS A 555 -18.58 -8.90 -17.55
C LYS A 555 -18.62 -10.32 -16.99
N ASP A 556 -17.46 -10.94 -16.84
CA ASP A 556 -17.29 -12.29 -16.31
C ASP A 556 -17.77 -12.42 -14.85
N SER A 557 -17.47 -11.43 -14.01
CA SER A 557 -17.92 -11.43 -12.61
C SER A 557 -19.42 -11.14 -12.50
N ALA A 558 -19.95 -10.24 -13.33
CA ALA A 558 -21.37 -9.92 -13.38
C ALA A 558 -22.21 -11.12 -13.84
N TYR A 559 -21.73 -11.85 -14.85
CA TYR A 559 -22.37 -13.07 -15.35
C TYR A 559 -22.53 -14.13 -14.24
N ARG A 560 -21.52 -14.30 -13.38
CA ARG A 560 -21.56 -15.24 -12.24
C ARG A 560 -22.60 -14.90 -11.17
N LEU A 561 -23.19 -13.69 -11.19
CA LEU A 561 -24.28 -13.29 -10.30
C LEU A 561 -25.66 -13.71 -10.82
N LEU A 562 -25.80 -14.05 -12.10
CA LEU A 562 -27.09 -14.42 -12.73
C LEU A 562 -27.49 -15.88 -12.47
N ARG A 563 -27.23 -16.38 -11.26
CA ARG A 563 -27.41 -17.80 -10.93
C ARG A 563 -28.87 -18.17 -10.66
N HIS A 564 -29.28 -19.32 -11.18
CA HIS A 564 -30.60 -19.90 -10.93
C HIS A 564 -30.81 -20.39 -9.48
N ASP A 565 -29.71 -20.62 -8.73
CA ASP A 565 -29.71 -21.02 -7.32
C ASP A 565 -29.41 -19.86 -6.35
N SER A 566 -29.53 -18.60 -6.82
CA SER A 566 -29.24 -17.42 -6.01
C SER A 566 -30.15 -17.35 -4.77
N ARG A 567 -29.51 -17.14 -3.60
CA ARG A 567 -30.19 -16.99 -2.29
C ARG A 567 -30.40 -15.53 -1.91
N GLN A 568 -30.14 -14.60 -2.83
CA GLN A 568 -30.28 -13.16 -2.60
C GLN A 568 -31.74 -12.72 -2.69
N SER A 569 -32.05 -11.55 -2.12
CA SER A 569 -33.38 -10.93 -2.20
C SER A 569 -33.73 -10.51 -3.64
N PRO A 570 -35.03 -10.38 -3.99
CA PRO A 570 -35.45 -9.92 -5.32
C PRO A 570 -34.82 -8.58 -5.73
N ALA A 571 -34.72 -7.63 -4.79
CA ALA A 571 -34.09 -6.33 -5.02
C ALA A 571 -32.61 -6.44 -5.39
N GLN A 572 -31.89 -7.38 -4.77
CA GLN A 572 -30.48 -7.62 -5.05
C GLN A 572 -30.28 -8.38 -6.37
N GLN A 573 -31.13 -9.36 -6.69
CA GLN A 573 -31.15 -10.03 -8.00
C GLN A 573 -31.45 -9.05 -9.14
N SER A 574 -32.40 -8.13 -8.94
CA SER A 574 -32.70 -7.04 -9.89
C SER A 574 -31.49 -6.13 -10.13
N THR A 575 -30.72 -5.86 -9.07
CA THR A 575 -29.47 -5.09 -9.17
C THR A 575 -28.40 -5.86 -9.96
N PHE A 576 -28.24 -7.17 -9.73
CA PHE A 576 -27.29 -7.99 -10.50
C PHE A 576 -27.60 -8.01 -12.00
N LEU A 577 -28.88 -8.19 -12.37
CA LEU A 577 -29.30 -8.17 -13.78
C LEU A 577 -29.03 -6.81 -14.44
N ARG A 578 -29.30 -5.71 -13.71
CA ARG A 578 -29.04 -4.34 -14.18
C ARG A 578 -27.55 -4.07 -14.37
N ASP A 579 -26.73 -4.42 -13.37
CA ASP A 579 -25.28 -4.24 -13.38
C ASP A 579 -24.66 -5.06 -14.53
N PHE A 580 -25.12 -6.30 -14.75
CA PHE A 580 -24.71 -7.12 -15.90
C PHE A 580 -25.07 -6.48 -17.25
N VAL A 581 -26.33 -6.07 -17.44
CA VAL A 581 -26.76 -5.45 -18.72
C VAL A 581 -25.98 -4.15 -19.00
N HIS A 582 -25.69 -3.36 -17.96
CA HIS A 582 -24.90 -2.15 -18.08
C HIS A 582 -23.45 -2.45 -18.51
N VAL A 583 -22.76 -3.34 -17.79
CA VAL A 583 -21.37 -3.74 -18.10
C VAL A 583 -21.28 -4.40 -19.48
N TYR A 584 -22.25 -5.25 -19.83
CA TYR A 584 -22.28 -5.93 -21.13
C TYR A 584 -22.48 -4.93 -22.30
N ARG A 585 -23.29 -3.89 -22.11
CA ARG A 585 -23.44 -2.78 -23.08
C ARG A 585 -22.17 -1.94 -23.25
N GLU A 586 -21.35 -1.80 -22.21
CA GLU A 586 -20.04 -1.15 -22.32
C GLU A 586 -18.97 -2.06 -22.95
N PHE A 587 -19.09 -3.38 -22.74
CA PHE A 587 -18.14 -4.38 -23.26
C PHE A 587 -18.34 -4.70 -24.75
N ILE A 588 -19.59 -4.84 -25.23
CA ILE A 588 -19.82 -5.29 -26.60
C ILE A 588 -19.17 -4.39 -27.69
N PRO A 589 -19.13 -3.04 -27.59
CA PRO A 589 -18.48 -2.19 -28.59
C PRO A 589 -16.94 -2.28 -28.57
N THR A 590 -16.34 -2.85 -27.51
CA THR A 590 -14.88 -3.06 -27.47
C THR A 590 -14.44 -4.36 -28.16
N VAL A 591 -15.39 -5.20 -28.57
CA VAL A 591 -15.14 -6.50 -29.22
C VAL A 591 -15.72 -6.58 -30.63
N ALA A 592 -16.82 -5.86 -30.91
CA ALA A 592 -17.46 -5.85 -32.23
C ALA A 592 -18.04 -4.48 -32.61
N SER A 593 -17.98 -4.15 -33.89
CA SER A 593 -18.67 -3.00 -34.50
C SER A 593 -20.11 -3.34 -34.88
N PRO A 594 -21.05 -2.36 -34.91
CA PRO A 594 -22.28 -2.51 -35.67
C PRO A 594 -21.94 -2.59 -37.18
N PRO A 595 -22.51 -3.50 -37.99
CA PRO A 595 -23.65 -4.39 -37.71
C PRO A 595 -23.27 -5.82 -37.25
N ASP A 596 -21.98 -6.09 -36.99
CA ASP A 596 -21.44 -7.45 -36.80
C ASP A 596 -21.95 -8.16 -35.54
N TYR A 597 -22.65 -7.44 -34.64
CA TYR A 597 -23.35 -8.00 -33.48
C TYR A 597 -24.23 -9.22 -33.80
N CYS A 598 -24.80 -9.28 -35.01
CA CYS A 598 -25.64 -10.40 -35.47
C CYS A 598 -24.87 -11.45 -36.28
N LEU A 599 -23.69 -11.13 -36.81
CA LEU A 599 -22.86 -12.04 -37.63
C LEU A 599 -21.97 -12.93 -36.76
N ILE A 600 -21.63 -12.50 -35.55
CA ILE A 600 -20.87 -13.30 -34.59
C ILE A 600 -21.83 -14.10 -33.72
N GLY A 601 -22.27 -15.27 -34.22
CA GLY A 601 -23.09 -16.25 -33.48
C GLY A 601 -22.46 -16.82 -32.19
N GLY A 602 -21.29 -16.32 -31.78
CA GLY A 602 -20.62 -16.61 -30.50
C GLY A 602 -20.33 -15.37 -29.63
N ALA A 603 -20.78 -14.16 -30.00
CA ALA A 603 -20.53 -12.95 -29.21
C ALA A 603 -21.56 -12.73 -28.10
N LEU A 604 -22.84 -13.06 -28.34
CA LEU A 604 -23.89 -12.92 -27.33
C LEU A 604 -23.69 -13.94 -26.19
N PRO A 605 -23.90 -13.54 -24.93
CA PRO A 605 -23.67 -14.41 -23.79
C PRO A 605 -24.83 -15.39 -23.68
N VAL A 606 -24.54 -16.69 -23.63
CA VAL A 606 -25.55 -17.71 -23.31
C VAL A 606 -26.00 -17.47 -21.86
N LEU A 607 -27.16 -16.84 -21.67
CA LEU A 607 -27.63 -16.48 -20.34
C LEU A 607 -28.16 -17.71 -19.59
N PRO A 608 -27.83 -17.88 -18.29
CA PRO A 608 -28.39 -18.94 -17.45
C PRO A 608 -29.88 -18.73 -17.08
N LEU A 609 -30.46 -17.59 -17.50
CA LEU A 609 -31.82 -17.13 -17.18
C LEU A 609 -32.46 -16.48 -18.42
N PRO A 610 -33.72 -16.79 -18.77
CA PRO A 610 -34.55 -17.86 -18.22
C PRO A 610 -33.99 -19.25 -18.58
N LYS A 611 -34.32 -20.27 -17.78
CA LYS A 611 -33.95 -21.65 -18.07
C LYS A 611 -34.86 -22.21 -19.16
N VAL A 612 -34.29 -22.62 -20.28
CA VAL A 612 -34.98 -23.43 -21.30
C VAL A 612 -35.22 -24.83 -20.75
N LEU A 613 -36.45 -25.34 -20.85
CA LEU A 613 -36.80 -26.71 -20.49
C LEU A 613 -36.70 -27.60 -21.73
N GLU A 614 -35.46 -27.90 -22.15
CA GLU A 614 -35.15 -28.70 -23.35
C GLU A 614 -35.95 -30.00 -23.45
N GLN A 615 -36.23 -30.64 -22.31
CA GLN A 615 -36.93 -31.92 -22.24
C GLN A 615 -38.44 -31.82 -22.51
N GLU A 616 -38.98 -30.60 -22.53
CA GLU A 616 -40.38 -30.29 -22.85
C GLU A 616 -40.50 -29.57 -24.21
N LEU A 617 -39.39 -29.36 -24.93
CA LEU A 617 -39.38 -28.78 -26.26
C LEU A 617 -40.16 -29.65 -27.24
N LYS A 618 -41.03 -29.03 -28.04
CA LYS A 618 -41.74 -29.68 -29.13
C LYS A 618 -41.59 -28.90 -30.43
N LEU A 619 -41.53 -29.62 -31.54
CA LEU A 619 -41.44 -29.08 -32.90
C LEU A 619 -42.60 -29.64 -33.73
N LEU A 620 -43.55 -28.79 -34.09
CA LEU A 620 -44.65 -29.11 -35.00
C LEU A 620 -44.21 -28.77 -36.42
N LEU A 621 -44.31 -29.73 -37.34
CA LEU A 621 -43.89 -29.59 -38.74
C LEU A 621 -44.91 -28.82 -39.62
N SER A 622 -45.86 -28.14 -38.98
CA SER A 622 -46.96 -27.40 -39.61
C SER A 622 -47.39 -26.21 -38.74
N ARG A 623 -48.38 -25.44 -39.20
CA ARG A 623 -49.04 -24.39 -38.40
C ARG A 623 -50.09 -25.01 -37.47
N PRO A 624 -50.12 -24.64 -36.17
CA PRO A 624 -51.25 -24.99 -35.32
C PRO A 624 -52.52 -24.30 -35.86
N SER A 625 -53.63 -25.04 -35.97
CA SER A 625 -54.89 -24.47 -36.43
C SER A 625 -55.41 -23.43 -35.44
N SER A 626 -55.62 -22.20 -35.90
CA SER A 626 -56.34 -21.18 -35.14
C SER A 626 -57.79 -21.61 -34.91
N GLN A 627 -58.32 -21.37 -33.71
CA GLN A 627 -59.77 -21.46 -33.51
C GLN A 627 -60.49 -20.50 -34.48
N LEU A 628 -61.53 -21.01 -35.13
CA LEU A 628 -62.45 -20.25 -35.97
C LEU A 628 -63.86 -20.35 -35.36
N ASP A 629 -64.72 -19.41 -35.74
CA ASP A 629 -65.98 -19.13 -35.07
C ASP A 629 -66.97 -20.31 -34.96
N ASP A 630 -67.86 -20.16 -33.97
CA ASP A 630 -68.58 -21.18 -33.19
C ASP A 630 -69.61 -22.07 -33.94
N LEU A 631 -69.58 -22.11 -35.28
CA LEU A 631 -70.58 -22.79 -36.13
C LEU A 631 -69.99 -23.68 -37.23
N SER A 632 -68.69 -23.99 -37.19
CA SER A 632 -68.10 -25.04 -38.02
C SER A 632 -67.20 -25.96 -37.20
N ILE A 633 -67.20 -27.26 -37.52
CA ILE A 633 -66.21 -28.20 -37.00
C ILE A 633 -65.12 -28.33 -38.07
N PRO A 634 -64.03 -27.52 -38.03
CA PRO A 634 -62.91 -27.77 -38.91
C PRO A 634 -62.31 -29.14 -38.61
N ALA A 635 -61.74 -29.79 -39.64
CA ALA A 635 -60.82 -30.91 -39.41
C ALA A 635 -59.68 -30.38 -38.53
N ARG A 636 -59.64 -30.83 -37.26
CA ARG A 636 -58.70 -30.28 -36.27
C ARG A 636 -57.28 -30.66 -36.69
N GLY A 637 -56.48 -29.67 -37.09
CA GLY A 637 -55.06 -29.86 -37.30
C GLY A 637 -54.35 -30.15 -35.97
N VAL A 638 -53.19 -30.78 -36.08
CA VAL A 638 -52.38 -31.22 -34.94
C VAL A 638 -51.95 -30.03 -34.07
N HIS A 639 -52.10 -30.16 -32.76
CA HIS A 639 -51.75 -29.16 -31.75
C HIS A 639 -50.80 -29.71 -30.69
N PHE A 640 -50.01 -28.83 -30.05
CA PHE A 640 -49.02 -29.24 -29.02
C PHE A 640 -49.63 -29.89 -27.77
N GLN A 641 -50.94 -29.74 -27.56
CA GLN A 641 -51.68 -30.31 -26.43
C GLN A 641 -52.23 -31.70 -26.73
N ASP A 642 -52.22 -32.14 -27.98
CA ASP A 642 -52.74 -33.46 -28.35
C ASP A 642 -51.82 -34.54 -27.76
N ALA A 643 -52.40 -35.38 -26.90
CA ALA A 643 -51.75 -36.60 -26.47
C ALA A 643 -51.64 -37.56 -27.66
N ASP A 644 -50.64 -38.44 -27.63
CA ASP A 644 -50.55 -39.61 -28.50
C ASP A 644 -50.49 -39.33 -30.02
N LEU A 645 -49.84 -38.22 -30.42
CA LEU A 645 -49.45 -37.95 -31.82
C LEU A 645 -48.44 -38.96 -32.41
N CYS A 646 -48.08 -39.99 -31.64
CA CYS A 646 -47.27 -41.13 -32.06
C CYS A 646 -47.98 -42.47 -31.74
N HIS A 647 -49.33 -42.48 -31.69
CA HIS A 647 -50.08 -43.70 -31.40
C HIS A 647 -49.77 -44.79 -32.44
N PRO A 648 -49.48 -46.03 -32.02
CA PRO A 648 -49.10 -47.11 -32.95
C PRO A 648 -50.17 -47.40 -34.01
N GLU A 649 -51.45 -47.16 -33.71
CA GLU A 649 -52.56 -47.32 -34.66
C GLU A 649 -52.45 -46.41 -35.88
N TRP A 650 -52.07 -45.13 -35.71
CA TRP A 650 -51.85 -44.22 -36.84
C TRP A 650 -50.67 -44.68 -37.70
N SER A 651 -49.59 -45.16 -37.07
CA SER A 651 -48.44 -45.73 -37.80
C SER A 651 -48.79 -47.04 -38.54
N GLY A 652 -49.76 -47.79 -38.02
CA GLY A 652 -50.33 -48.97 -38.68
C GLY A 652 -51.21 -48.60 -39.87
N LEU A 653 -52.09 -47.60 -39.71
CA LEU A 653 -52.97 -47.09 -40.77
C LEU A 653 -52.15 -46.48 -41.92
N GLU A 654 -51.11 -45.70 -41.63
CA GLU A 654 -50.24 -45.11 -42.65
C GLU A 654 -49.46 -46.20 -43.42
N ARG A 655 -48.98 -47.24 -42.73
CA ARG A 655 -48.37 -48.41 -43.38
C ARG A 655 -49.37 -49.12 -44.29
N ALA A 656 -50.58 -49.40 -43.81
CA ALA A 656 -51.62 -50.05 -44.59
C ALA A 656 -52.06 -49.22 -45.82
N LEU A 657 -52.11 -47.88 -45.69
CA LEU A 657 -52.37 -46.96 -46.80
C LEU A 657 -51.26 -47.02 -47.85
N LEU A 658 -49.99 -47.04 -47.45
CA LEU A 658 -48.86 -47.18 -48.37
C LEU A 658 -48.91 -48.53 -49.11
N GLU A 659 -49.20 -49.61 -48.39
CA GLU A 659 -49.30 -50.97 -48.95
C GLU A 659 -50.46 -51.09 -49.94
N ALA A 660 -51.62 -50.51 -49.61
CA ALA A 660 -52.79 -50.46 -50.49
C ALA A 660 -52.56 -49.58 -51.73
N ALA A 661 -51.90 -48.42 -51.58
CA ALA A 661 -51.65 -47.50 -52.69
C ALA A 661 -50.55 -47.98 -53.65
N THR A 662 -49.57 -48.75 -53.17
CA THR A 662 -48.43 -49.23 -53.98
C THR A 662 -48.56 -50.69 -54.43
N GLY A 663 -49.47 -51.47 -53.83
CA GLY A 663 -49.61 -52.90 -54.08
C GLY A 663 -48.41 -53.75 -53.62
N ARG A 664 -47.58 -53.22 -52.71
CA ARG A 664 -46.34 -53.85 -52.21
C ARG A 664 -46.26 -53.70 -50.69
N SER A 665 -45.66 -54.67 -50.01
CA SER A 665 -45.35 -54.56 -48.57
C SER A 665 -44.47 -53.34 -48.29
N ALA A 666 -44.69 -52.65 -47.18
CA ALA A 666 -43.91 -51.47 -46.82
C ALA A 666 -42.42 -51.83 -46.67
N PRO A 667 -41.50 -51.02 -47.22
CA PRO A 667 -40.08 -51.32 -47.15
C PRO A 667 -39.57 -51.26 -45.70
N PRO A 668 -38.47 -51.96 -45.35
CA PRO A 668 -37.89 -51.90 -44.00
C PRO A 668 -37.38 -50.50 -43.61
N SER A 669 -37.25 -49.58 -44.58
CA SER A 669 -36.97 -48.16 -44.37
C SER A 669 -38.20 -47.29 -44.11
N PHE A 670 -39.42 -47.84 -44.12
CA PHE A 670 -40.65 -47.09 -43.86
C PHE A 670 -40.62 -46.45 -42.47
N ARG A 671 -40.83 -45.13 -42.43
CA ARG A 671 -41.04 -44.35 -41.22
C ARG A 671 -42.42 -43.70 -41.32
N PRO A 672 -43.26 -43.77 -40.28
CA PRO A 672 -44.52 -43.03 -40.27
C PRO A 672 -44.26 -41.53 -40.20
N SER A 673 -45.19 -40.76 -40.74
CA SER A 673 -45.26 -39.30 -40.57
C SER A 673 -45.37 -38.92 -39.09
N LEU A 674 -44.50 -38.01 -38.65
CA LEU A 674 -44.49 -37.49 -37.29
C LEU A 674 -44.80 -36.00 -37.33
N PRO A 675 -46.07 -35.59 -37.15
CA PRO A 675 -46.46 -34.18 -37.28
C PRO A 675 -45.86 -33.32 -36.16
N CYS A 676 -45.59 -33.90 -35.00
CA CYS A 676 -44.99 -33.24 -33.84
C CYS A 676 -43.85 -34.08 -33.26
N LEU A 677 -42.67 -33.49 -33.17
CA LEU A 677 -41.47 -34.07 -32.55
C LEU A 677 -41.35 -33.58 -31.11
N SER A 678 -40.86 -34.44 -30.22
CA SER A 678 -40.68 -34.19 -28.79
C SER A 678 -39.55 -35.06 -28.23
N ARG A 679 -39.26 -34.97 -26.93
CA ARG A 679 -38.36 -35.91 -26.21
C ARG A 679 -38.67 -37.40 -26.46
N ASN A 680 -39.93 -37.75 -26.74
CA ASN A 680 -40.38 -39.15 -26.89
C ASN A 680 -40.35 -39.67 -28.35
N THR A 681 -39.96 -38.84 -29.34
CA THR A 681 -39.88 -39.25 -30.75
C THR A 681 -38.46 -39.67 -31.17
N PRO A 682 -38.30 -40.49 -32.23
CA PRO A 682 -36.98 -40.93 -32.73
C PRO A 682 -36.23 -39.82 -33.49
N ASN A 683 -35.74 -38.83 -32.74
CA ASN A 683 -35.15 -37.57 -33.22
C ASN A 683 -33.76 -37.70 -33.87
N GLU A 684 -33.19 -38.90 -33.95
CA GLU A 684 -31.93 -39.18 -34.66
C GLU A 684 -32.10 -39.12 -36.19
N ASN A 685 -33.35 -39.17 -36.68
CA ASN A 685 -33.67 -39.11 -38.11
C ASN A 685 -33.97 -37.67 -38.54
N CYS A 686 -33.55 -37.29 -39.74
CA CYS A 686 -33.92 -36.00 -40.32
C CYS A 686 -35.44 -35.98 -40.63
N PRO A 687 -36.22 -35.03 -40.09
CA PRO A 687 -37.66 -34.98 -40.31
C PRO A 687 -37.98 -34.51 -41.73
N VAL A 688 -39.00 -35.13 -42.33
CA VAL A 688 -39.53 -34.72 -43.64
C VAL A 688 -40.65 -33.69 -43.41
N ALA A 689 -40.48 -32.49 -43.96
CA ALA A 689 -41.44 -31.39 -43.89
C ALA A 689 -41.72 -30.81 -45.29
N VAL A 690 -42.85 -30.12 -45.45
CA VAL A 690 -43.25 -29.52 -46.73
C VAL A 690 -42.48 -28.22 -46.96
N ALA A 691 -41.80 -28.12 -48.10
CA ALA A 691 -41.03 -26.93 -48.47
C ALA A 691 -41.96 -25.71 -48.61
N GLY A 692 -41.68 -24.63 -47.88
CA GLY A 692 -42.48 -23.40 -47.87
C GLY A 692 -43.52 -23.32 -46.74
N GLU A 693 -43.81 -24.42 -46.03
CA GLU A 693 -44.59 -24.37 -44.80
C GLU A 693 -43.69 -24.01 -43.60
N PRO A 694 -44.18 -23.20 -42.64
CA PRO A 694 -43.37 -22.85 -41.48
C PRO A 694 -43.44 -23.91 -40.39
N LEU A 695 -42.29 -24.14 -39.79
CA LEU A 695 -42.12 -24.96 -38.59
C LEU A 695 -42.52 -24.18 -37.35
N THR A 696 -43.31 -24.78 -36.46
CA THR A 696 -43.72 -24.14 -35.20
C THR A 696 -42.97 -24.80 -34.03
N TYR A 697 -42.28 -23.99 -33.21
CA TYR A 697 -41.57 -24.46 -32.02
C TYR A 697 -42.34 -24.09 -30.74
N GLN A 698 -42.57 -25.06 -29.87
CA GLN A 698 -42.93 -24.82 -28.48
C GLN A 698 -41.67 -24.95 -27.63
N ILE A 699 -41.25 -23.82 -27.03
CA ILE A 699 -40.04 -23.73 -26.19
C ILE A 699 -40.47 -23.33 -24.78
N PRO A 700 -40.65 -24.28 -23.84
CA PRO A 700 -41.05 -23.95 -22.49
C PRO A 700 -39.90 -23.28 -21.72
N LEU A 701 -40.18 -22.11 -21.17
CA LEU A 701 -39.22 -21.31 -20.41
C LEU A 701 -39.61 -21.28 -18.94
N ARG A 702 -38.66 -21.54 -18.06
CA ARG A 702 -38.81 -21.38 -16.61
C ARG A 702 -37.96 -20.21 -16.14
N ASN A 703 -38.55 -19.29 -15.40
CA ASN A 703 -37.81 -18.30 -14.63
C ASN A 703 -37.56 -18.82 -13.19
N PRO A 704 -36.33 -19.21 -12.82
CA PRO A 704 -36.00 -19.59 -11.45
C PRO A 704 -35.63 -18.38 -10.56
N ALA A 705 -35.45 -17.18 -11.14
CA ALA A 705 -35.17 -15.97 -10.38
C ALA A 705 -36.43 -15.42 -9.71
N GLN A 706 -36.26 -14.68 -8.61
CA GLN A 706 -37.38 -14.08 -7.85
C GLN A 706 -37.85 -12.74 -8.44
N ILE A 707 -37.36 -12.37 -9.62
CA ILE A 707 -37.65 -11.12 -10.33
C ILE A 707 -38.31 -11.42 -11.68
N PRO A 708 -39.22 -10.57 -12.18
CA PRO A 708 -39.76 -10.72 -13.52
C PRO A 708 -38.65 -10.51 -14.57
N LEU A 709 -38.58 -11.41 -15.55
CA LEU A 709 -37.74 -11.26 -16.74
C LEU A 709 -38.62 -10.82 -17.91
N ILE A 710 -38.35 -9.63 -18.45
CA ILE A 710 -39.09 -9.10 -19.61
C ILE A 710 -38.34 -9.48 -20.87
N LEU A 711 -38.87 -10.42 -21.63
CA LEU A 711 -38.39 -10.76 -22.96
C LEU A 711 -39.09 -9.87 -24.00
N ARG A 712 -38.32 -9.39 -24.97
CA ARG A 712 -38.81 -8.62 -26.14
C ARG A 712 -38.04 -9.10 -27.37
N ASP A 713 -38.67 -8.96 -28.53
CA ASP A 713 -38.01 -9.17 -29.84
C ASP A 713 -37.28 -10.52 -29.92
N VAL A 714 -37.95 -11.58 -29.44
CA VAL A 714 -37.38 -12.93 -29.32
C VAL A 714 -37.32 -13.58 -30.71
N CYS A 715 -36.09 -13.76 -31.20
CA CYS A 715 -35.78 -14.47 -32.43
C CYS A 715 -35.10 -15.81 -32.13
N LEU A 716 -35.35 -16.80 -32.98
CA LEU A 716 -34.52 -18.02 -33.02
C LEU A 716 -33.25 -17.72 -33.83
N LEU A 717 -32.10 -18.08 -33.27
CA LEU A 717 -30.83 -18.12 -33.99
C LEU A 717 -30.66 -19.56 -34.50
N TRP A 718 -30.51 -19.72 -35.81
CA TRP A 718 -30.38 -21.02 -36.50
C TRP A 718 -29.09 -21.09 -37.33
#